data_AF-A0A359KKP0-F1
#
_entry.id   AF-A0A359KKP0-F1
#
_cell.length_a   1.000
_cell.length_b   1.000
_cell.length_c   1.000
_cell.angle_alpha   90.00
_cell.angle_beta   90.00
_cell.angle_gamma   90.00
#
_symmetry.space_group_name_H-M   'P 1'
#
loop_
_entity.id
_entity.type
_entity.pdbx_description
1 polymer ?
#
loop_
_entity_poly.entity_id
_entity_poly.type
_entity_poly.pdbx_seq_one_letter_code
_entity_poly.pdbx_strand_id
1 'polypeptide(L)'
;MRYEVWTGSGGSGTKLTGPTNCTSGTGVTTPTLSDSGLANGSNTRYIRTRDGAGNWSEKSVTVTALLKVAKEITVDPAGAGAAAVTLKAARRIVAGMDGAAVVAANLTAARLIAAGIDGSAAAEVGMSAATGISATIYAGGWVGARLLPAAFINADALAWGTANAVLRTTPLLTTEVNGAAGVDALLRSTAGFAVTATGASEASAWLAIVPELAVGIAGTATTTVEVSFRSDFTASIAGHAEVAAAFQEYVTPGGYRLRADLFDASDVPLSSGPLWTILGGDYAASLDEVGTFTLAVPAHDPAAVGAIDGARVRLYRDGEGLLFRGVIGARETVITPDGNHVLTISGDSLARELVHENTLLGRAYGNVPMSSVVSDLLSGSGWTAQSVAADARNVTAQYDGASIWQALAHSAELFGWHLRERNLSRAVDVGPFGASSGLVLRNVEHVRPVGDMSVLPIARIQITDRQDELWNRIIPVGGGEGVNRLTLQYSDRVAPYTIQQATGPGGEPYWHIEDATSVAAHGARTKVVTAKDIVPLSNSPAEIRDAANALYATGAAWLGWHSAVQESYQVDVLGLRHIVAGQVRVRVGDKVRLTYRGVVGDQHGRRVWRDIDRDVWLLGYKREFNEDGSDRWTLSVSSVDR
;
A
#
# COMPACT_ATOMS: atom_id res chain seq x y z
N MET A 1 -59.84 -20.27 46.56
CA MET A 1 -58.51 -19.67 46.34
C MET A 1 -58.44 -19.16 44.92
N ARG A 2 -57.42 -18.40 44.55
CA ARG A 2 -57.23 -17.99 43.15
C ARG A 2 -55.76 -17.99 42.77
N TYR A 3 -55.46 -18.17 41.49
CA TYR A 3 -54.11 -17.97 40.97
C TYR A 3 -54.09 -16.95 39.83
N GLU A 4 -52.92 -16.39 39.60
CA GLU A 4 -52.63 -15.40 38.58
C GLU A 4 -51.22 -15.61 38.01
N VAL A 5 -51.04 -15.36 36.72
CA VAL A 5 -49.74 -15.41 36.04
C VAL A 5 -49.33 -13.99 35.64
N TRP A 6 -48.10 -13.61 35.98
CA TRP A 6 -47.56 -12.27 35.76
C TRP A 6 -46.20 -12.31 35.06
N THR A 7 -45.87 -11.24 34.33
CA THR A 7 -44.54 -11.10 33.70
C THR A 7 -43.45 -10.64 34.68
N GLY A 8 -43.80 -10.10 35.85
CA GLY A 8 -42.88 -9.65 36.90
C GLY A 8 -43.20 -10.22 38.28
N SER A 9 -42.21 -10.19 39.18
CA SER A 9 -42.35 -10.71 40.55
C SER A 9 -43.26 -9.84 41.41
N GLY A 10 -43.84 -10.41 42.46
CA GLY A 10 -44.70 -9.69 43.40
C GLY A 10 -46.00 -9.17 42.79
N GLY A 11 -46.37 -9.63 41.60
CA GLY A 11 -47.53 -9.12 40.82
C GLY A 11 -47.24 -7.81 40.09
N SER A 12 -45.98 -7.54 39.79
CA SER A 12 -45.59 -6.46 38.89
C SER A 12 -45.64 -6.93 37.42
N GLY A 13 -45.60 -5.96 36.50
CA GLY A 13 -45.65 -6.25 35.06
C GLY A 13 -47.06 -6.49 34.52
N THR A 14 -47.15 -7.20 33.40
CA THR A 14 -48.42 -7.49 32.73
C THR A 14 -49.04 -8.75 33.29
N LYS A 15 -50.34 -8.70 33.55
CA LYS A 15 -51.13 -9.84 34.00
C LYS A 15 -51.56 -10.69 32.80
N LEU A 16 -51.07 -11.92 32.73
CA LEU A 16 -51.31 -12.84 31.60
C LEU A 16 -52.59 -13.67 31.77
N THR A 17 -53.15 -13.72 32.98
CA THR A 17 -54.43 -14.39 33.29
C THR A 17 -55.31 -13.52 34.18
N GLY A 18 -56.63 -13.52 33.96
CA GLY A 18 -57.58 -13.00 34.95
C GLY A 18 -57.51 -13.74 36.31
N PRO A 19 -58.09 -13.20 37.40
CA PRO A 19 -58.12 -13.88 38.70
C PRO A 19 -58.89 -15.19 38.57
N THR A 20 -58.17 -16.30 38.48
CA THR A 20 -58.77 -17.60 38.16
C THR A 20 -58.94 -18.40 39.43
N ASN A 21 -60.16 -18.83 39.72
CA ASN A 21 -60.46 -19.59 40.93
C ASN A 21 -59.77 -20.95 40.89
N CYS A 22 -59.26 -21.38 42.05
CA CYS A 22 -58.66 -22.70 42.25
C CYS A 22 -59.01 -23.26 43.65
N THR A 23 -58.86 -24.58 43.77
CA THR A 23 -59.15 -25.37 44.98
C THR A 23 -57.88 -26.07 45.46
N SER A 24 -57.72 -26.21 46.79
CA SER A 24 -56.51 -26.79 47.38
C SER A 24 -56.32 -28.24 46.97
N GLY A 25 -55.08 -28.63 46.69
CA GLY A 25 -54.75 -30.02 46.36
C GLY A 25 -55.33 -30.53 45.03
N THR A 26 -55.97 -29.67 44.23
CA THR A 26 -56.56 -30.04 42.94
C THR A 26 -55.72 -29.42 41.81
N GLY A 27 -55.30 -30.23 40.83
CA GLY A 27 -54.61 -29.73 39.65
C GLY A 27 -55.52 -28.83 38.79
N VAL A 28 -54.96 -27.73 38.27
CA VAL A 28 -55.68 -26.81 37.38
C VAL A 28 -54.92 -26.72 36.06
N THR A 29 -55.65 -26.83 34.94
CA THR A 29 -55.11 -26.59 33.60
C THR A 29 -55.69 -25.29 33.06
N THR A 30 -54.82 -24.33 32.73
CA THR A 30 -55.22 -23.08 32.07
C THR A 30 -55.07 -23.26 30.56
N PRO A 31 -56.15 -23.23 29.77
CA PRO A 31 -56.02 -23.26 28.31
C PRO A 31 -55.43 -21.92 27.83
N THR A 32 -54.42 -22.03 26.97
CA THR A 32 -53.72 -21.01 26.18
C THR A 32 -53.62 -19.59 26.76
N LEU A 33 -52.40 -19.20 27.15
CA LEU A 33 -52.08 -17.84 27.56
C LEU A 33 -51.57 -17.03 26.36
N SER A 34 -52.08 -15.81 26.17
CA SER A 34 -51.52 -14.86 25.20
C SER A 34 -50.51 -13.96 25.89
N ASP A 35 -49.25 -14.03 25.47
CA ASP A 35 -48.15 -13.25 26.03
C ASP A 35 -47.41 -12.54 24.89
N SER A 36 -47.76 -11.27 24.68
CA SER A 36 -47.12 -10.40 23.67
C SER A 36 -45.73 -9.91 24.08
N GLY A 37 -45.27 -10.23 25.30
CA GLY A 37 -43.99 -9.80 25.85
C GLY A 37 -42.92 -10.90 25.88
N LEU A 38 -43.05 -11.96 25.08
CA LEU A 38 -42.03 -13.01 24.95
C LEU A 38 -40.83 -12.52 24.13
N ALA A 39 -39.65 -12.60 24.71
CA ALA A 39 -38.39 -12.45 23.99
C ALA A 39 -37.88 -13.81 23.47
N ASN A 40 -37.07 -13.81 22.42
CA ASN A 40 -36.41 -15.04 21.95
C ASN A 40 -35.47 -15.58 23.03
N GLY A 41 -35.55 -16.87 23.32
CA GLY A 41 -34.81 -17.51 24.41
C GLY A 41 -35.64 -17.64 25.70
N SER A 42 -34.98 -17.49 26.86
CA SER A 42 -35.55 -17.79 28.17
C SER A 42 -36.32 -16.60 28.76
N ASN A 43 -37.58 -16.81 29.14
CA ASN A 43 -38.45 -15.80 29.73
C ASN A 43 -38.94 -16.28 31.10
N THR A 44 -38.76 -15.48 32.14
CA THR A 44 -39.29 -15.81 33.48
C THR A 44 -40.71 -15.29 33.63
N ARG A 45 -41.62 -16.12 34.17
CA ARG A 45 -42.99 -15.77 34.53
C ARG A 45 -43.28 -16.19 35.96
N TYR A 46 -44.22 -15.51 36.61
CA TYR A 46 -44.52 -15.70 38.02
C TYR A 46 -45.96 -16.16 38.19
N ILE A 47 -46.14 -17.34 38.76
CA ILE A 47 -47.45 -17.88 39.15
C ILE A 47 -47.66 -17.55 40.62
N ARG A 48 -48.68 -16.74 40.90
CA ARG A 48 -49.07 -16.35 42.25
C ARG A 48 -50.36 -17.02 42.65
N THR A 49 -50.46 -17.54 43.86
CA THR A 49 -51.67 -18.15 44.41
C THR A 49 -52.08 -17.46 45.69
N ARG A 50 -53.36 -17.13 45.83
CA ARG A 50 -53.96 -16.55 47.04
C ARG A 50 -54.72 -17.62 47.81
N ASP A 51 -54.36 -17.81 49.07
CA ASP A 51 -55.05 -18.74 49.97
C ASP A 51 -56.43 -18.21 50.42
N GLY A 52 -57.16 -19.02 51.21
CA GLY A 52 -58.47 -18.65 51.76
C GLY A 52 -58.43 -17.56 52.85
N ALA A 53 -57.25 -17.33 53.46
CA ALA A 53 -57.01 -16.28 54.44
C ALA A 53 -56.59 -14.95 53.78
N GLY A 54 -56.36 -14.95 52.46
CA GLY A 54 -56.03 -13.79 51.66
C GLY A 54 -54.53 -13.55 51.45
N ASN A 55 -53.66 -14.45 51.90
CA ASN A 55 -52.21 -14.36 51.73
C ASN A 55 -51.80 -14.85 50.33
N TRP A 56 -50.73 -14.25 49.79
CA TRP A 56 -50.19 -14.62 48.48
C TRP A 56 -48.88 -15.40 48.60
N SER A 57 -48.77 -16.49 47.85
CA SER A 57 -47.52 -17.20 47.57
C SER A 57 -47.18 -17.10 46.09
N GLU A 58 -45.90 -17.16 45.72
CA GLU A 58 -45.41 -17.00 44.35
C GLU A 58 -44.35 -18.04 44.00
N LYS A 59 -44.37 -18.51 42.75
CA LYS A 59 -43.35 -19.38 42.17
C LYS A 59 -43.00 -18.91 40.76
N SER A 60 -41.71 -18.86 40.43
CA SER A 60 -41.26 -18.57 39.08
C SER A 60 -41.27 -19.82 38.19
N VAL A 61 -41.52 -19.61 36.90
CA VAL A 61 -41.48 -20.61 35.83
C VAL A 61 -40.73 -20.02 34.65
N THR A 62 -39.88 -20.81 34.02
CA THR A 62 -39.16 -20.42 32.80
C THR A 62 -39.91 -20.90 31.56
N VAL A 63 -40.21 -19.97 30.66
CA VAL A 63 -40.81 -20.21 29.35
C VAL A 63 -39.77 -19.93 28.28
N THR A 64 -39.39 -20.94 27.50
CA THR A 64 -38.45 -20.77 26.40
C THR A 64 -39.21 -20.57 25.09
N ALA A 65 -39.00 -19.43 24.42
CA ALA A 65 -39.57 -19.13 23.11
C ALA A 65 -38.49 -19.19 22.02
N LEU A 66 -38.81 -19.80 20.87
CA LEU A 66 -37.98 -19.81 19.67
C LEU A 66 -38.62 -18.94 18.59
N LEU A 67 -38.33 -17.65 18.62
CA LEU A 67 -38.80 -16.69 17.60
C LEU A 67 -37.75 -16.63 16.48
N LYS A 68 -37.96 -17.36 15.37
CA LYS A 68 -37.04 -17.36 14.22
C LYS A 68 -37.29 -16.17 13.29
N VAL A 69 -36.21 -15.48 12.87
CA VAL A 69 -36.23 -14.56 11.72
C VAL A 69 -36.58 -15.34 10.46
N ALA A 70 -37.52 -14.84 9.66
CA ALA A 70 -37.89 -15.49 8.40
C ALA A 70 -36.68 -15.57 7.46
N LYS A 71 -36.43 -16.76 6.92
CA LYS A 71 -35.32 -17.01 5.99
C LYS A 71 -35.54 -16.24 4.68
N GLU A 72 -36.79 -16.14 4.25
CA GLU A 72 -37.26 -15.40 3.08
C GLU A 72 -38.61 -14.74 3.38
N ILE A 73 -38.86 -13.56 2.80
CA ILE A 73 -40.13 -12.83 2.90
C ILE A 73 -40.55 -12.43 1.49
N THR A 74 -41.81 -12.73 1.12
CA THR A 74 -42.45 -12.23 -0.11
C THR A 74 -43.70 -11.45 0.29
N VAL A 75 -43.82 -10.19 -0.16
CA VAL A 75 -44.99 -9.34 0.11
C VAL A 75 -45.50 -8.78 -1.21
N ASP A 76 -46.81 -8.94 -1.42
CA ASP A 76 -47.55 -8.43 -2.58
C ASP A 76 -48.90 -7.90 -2.06
N PRO A 77 -48.96 -6.65 -1.55
CA PRO A 77 -50.19 -6.06 -1.07
C PRO A 77 -50.84 -5.31 -2.24
N ALA A 78 -51.58 -6.02 -3.08
CA ALA A 78 -52.50 -5.36 -4.00
C ALA A 78 -53.62 -4.69 -3.20
N GLY A 79 -53.54 -3.36 -3.02
CA GLY A 79 -54.71 -2.52 -2.74
C GLY A 79 -55.05 -2.14 -1.28
N ALA A 80 -54.11 -2.07 -0.34
CA ALA A 80 -54.40 -1.50 0.99
C ALA A 80 -53.31 -0.53 1.46
N GLY A 81 -53.68 0.74 1.66
CA GLY A 81 -52.79 1.81 2.09
C GLY A 81 -52.04 1.47 3.37
N ALA A 82 -50.72 1.31 3.27
CA ALA A 82 -49.84 0.97 4.37
C ALA A 82 -48.96 2.18 4.73
N ALA A 83 -49.21 2.77 5.90
CA ALA A 83 -48.57 4.00 6.33
C ALA A 83 -47.08 3.86 6.74
N ALA A 84 -46.52 2.65 6.87
CA ALA A 84 -45.07 2.40 6.95
C ALA A 84 -44.81 0.88 6.95
N VAL A 85 -43.85 0.40 6.16
CA VAL A 85 -43.48 -1.02 6.09
C VAL A 85 -42.02 -1.22 6.51
N THR A 86 -41.76 -2.10 7.48
CA THR A 86 -40.39 -2.51 7.85
C THR A 86 -40.25 -4.03 7.76
N LEU A 87 -39.39 -4.52 6.86
CA LEU A 87 -39.17 -5.96 6.63
C LEU A 87 -37.70 -6.32 6.79
N LYS A 88 -37.44 -7.42 7.50
CA LYS A 88 -36.08 -7.97 7.71
C LYS A 88 -36.06 -9.46 7.43
N ALA A 89 -35.26 -9.90 6.46
CA ALA A 89 -35.05 -11.31 6.15
C ALA A 89 -33.57 -11.69 6.18
N ALA A 90 -33.26 -12.93 6.56
CA ALA A 90 -31.87 -13.38 6.65
C ALA A 90 -31.22 -13.63 5.28
N ARG A 91 -31.99 -14.03 4.25
CA ARG A 91 -31.47 -14.30 2.90
C ARG A 91 -32.08 -13.40 1.84
N ARG A 92 -33.42 -13.38 1.70
CA ARG A 92 -34.07 -12.74 0.55
C ARG A 92 -35.37 -12.02 0.92
N ILE A 93 -35.57 -10.82 0.37
CA ILE A 93 -36.87 -10.13 0.31
C ILE A 93 -37.25 -9.94 -1.16
N VAL A 94 -38.50 -10.26 -1.50
CA VAL A 94 -39.18 -9.87 -2.74
C VAL A 94 -40.40 -9.03 -2.36
N ALA A 95 -40.45 -7.76 -2.78
CA ALA A 95 -41.57 -6.87 -2.48
C ALA A 95 -42.08 -6.22 -3.76
N GLY A 96 -43.37 -6.34 -4.05
CA GLY A 96 -44.09 -5.47 -4.98
C GLY A 96 -45.10 -4.65 -4.20
N MET A 97 -45.09 -3.32 -4.35
CA MET A 97 -45.95 -2.41 -3.60
C MET A 97 -46.67 -1.48 -4.58
N ASP A 98 -47.70 -2.01 -5.23
CA ASP A 98 -48.52 -1.28 -6.19
C ASP A 98 -49.81 -0.78 -5.52
N GLY A 99 -49.98 0.55 -5.50
CA GLY A 99 -51.25 1.19 -5.11
C GLY A 99 -51.17 2.13 -3.90
N ALA A 100 -51.58 3.38 -4.13
CA ALA A 100 -51.95 4.45 -3.20
C ALA A 100 -51.30 4.47 -1.79
N ALA A 101 -50.36 5.41 -1.64
CA ALA A 101 -49.79 5.97 -0.41
C ALA A 101 -48.89 5.05 0.45
N VAL A 102 -47.75 4.63 -0.11
CA VAL A 102 -46.59 4.21 0.71
C VAL A 102 -45.88 5.47 1.22
N VAL A 103 -45.97 5.74 2.53
CA VAL A 103 -45.31 6.90 3.16
C VAL A 103 -43.84 6.60 3.50
N ALA A 104 -43.53 5.36 3.93
CA ALA A 104 -42.15 4.92 4.15
C ALA A 104 -41.96 3.40 4.04
N ALA A 105 -40.83 2.95 3.46
CA ALA A 105 -40.45 1.54 3.36
C ALA A 105 -38.99 1.30 3.79
N ASN A 106 -38.76 0.45 4.79
CA ASN A 106 -37.43 0.05 5.29
C ASN A 106 -37.19 -1.45 5.09
N LEU A 107 -36.34 -1.83 4.13
CA LEU A 107 -36.10 -3.23 3.73
C LEU A 107 -34.65 -3.65 3.98
N THR A 108 -34.43 -4.78 4.65
CA THR A 108 -33.07 -5.31 4.91
C THR A 108 -32.98 -6.82 4.65
N ALA A 109 -32.09 -7.24 3.74
CA ALA A 109 -31.84 -8.65 3.42
C ALA A 109 -30.42 -8.88 2.89
N ALA A 110 -29.97 -10.14 2.81
CA ALA A 110 -28.71 -10.44 2.11
C ALA A 110 -28.84 -10.11 0.61
N ARG A 111 -29.97 -10.44 -0.03
CA ARG A 111 -30.34 -10.06 -1.40
C ARG A 111 -31.75 -9.45 -1.44
N LEU A 112 -31.93 -8.34 -2.15
CA LEU A 112 -33.19 -7.61 -2.21
C LEU A 112 -33.67 -7.42 -3.66
N ILE A 113 -34.93 -7.75 -3.93
CA ILE A 113 -35.62 -7.52 -5.21
C ILE A 113 -36.89 -6.73 -4.90
N ALA A 114 -36.96 -5.47 -5.29
CA ALA A 114 -38.17 -4.66 -5.19
C ALA A 114 -38.75 -4.46 -6.59
N ALA A 115 -39.89 -5.08 -6.89
CA ALA A 115 -40.57 -4.94 -8.17
C ALA A 115 -41.68 -3.90 -8.01
N GLY A 116 -41.37 -2.62 -8.26
CA GLY A 116 -42.34 -1.53 -8.21
C GLY A 116 -42.66 -1.06 -6.80
N ILE A 117 -42.20 0.16 -6.46
CA ILE A 117 -42.80 0.95 -5.37
C ILE A 117 -43.48 2.13 -6.05
N ASP A 118 -44.81 2.11 -6.11
CA ASP A 118 -45.65 3.16 -6.71
C ASP A 118 -46.16 4.13 -5.63
N GLY A 119 -45.45 5.24 -5.43
CA GLY A 119 -45.77 6.26 -4.42
C GLY A 119 -46.39 7.52 -5.03
N SER A 120 -47.71 7.70 -4.94
CA SER A 120 -48.39 8.91 -5.40
C SER A 120 -48.26 10.12 -4.45
N ALA A 121 -47.66 9.95 -3.27
CA ALA A 121 -47.43 10.98 -2.26
C ALA A 121 -46.03 10.81 -1.63
N ALA A 122 -45.46 11.87 -1.06
CA ALA A 122 -44.08 11.93 -0.58
C ALA A 122 -43.64 10.67 0.19
N ALA A 123 -42.60 10.00 -0.28
CA ALA A 123 -42.17 8.69 0.21
C ALA A 123 -40.68 8.70 0.64
N GLU A 124 -40.39 8.17 1.83
CA GLU A 124 -39.01 7.82 2.24
C GLU A 124 -38.76 6.32 2.07
N VAL A 125 -37.83 5.95 1.18
CA VAL A 125 -37.50 4.55 0.89
C VAL A 125 -36.05 4.26 1.32
N GLY A 126 -35.90 3.43 2.35
CA GLY A 126 -34.63 2.92 2.85
C GLY A 126 -34.42 1.45 2.48
N MET A 127 -33.38 1.14 1.71
CA MET A 127 -33.05 -0.23 1.31
C MET A 127 -31.58 -0.55 1.58
N SER A 128 -31.31 -1.67 2.25
CA SER A 128 -29.95 -2.14 2.55
C SER A 128 -29.81 -3.62 2.19
N ALA A 129 -28.78 -3.97 1.42
CA ALA A 129 -28.51 -5.36 1.05
C ALA A 129 -27.02 -5.69 0.97
N ALA A 130 -26.65 -6.90 1.40
CA ALA A 130 -25.25 -7.33 1.48
C ALA A 130 -24.66 -7.75 0.12
N THR A 131 -25.47 -8.33 -0.78
CA THR A 131 -25.00 -8.86 -2.08
C THR A 131 -25.60 -8.17 -3.30
N GLY A 132 -26.75 -7.49 -3.16
CA GLY A 132 -27.24 -6.59 -4.19
C GLY A 132 -28.71 -6.17 -4.09
N ILE A 133 -29.04 -5.09 -4.79
CA ILE A 133 -30.37 -4.48 -4.92
C ILE A 133 -30.75 -4.39 -6.41
N SER A 134 -31.97 -4.80 -6.74
CA SER A 134 -32.65 -4.49 -8.01
C SER A 134 -33.99 -3.83 -7.66
N ALA A 135 -34.22 -2.60 -8.11
CA ALA A 135 -35.39 -1.82 -7.72
C ALA A 135 -35.94 -0.97 -8.87
N THR A 136 -37.25 -0.94 -9.04
CA THR A 136 -37.96 0.04 -9.88
C THR A 136 -38.81 0.92 -8.97
N ILE A 137 -38.62 2.24 -9.02
CA ILE A 137 -39.30 3.20 -8.14
C ILE A 137 -40.08 4.20 -9.01
N TYR A 138 -41.39 4.27 -8.80
CA TYR A 138 -42.29 5.20 -9.48
C TYR A 138 -42.85 6.19 -8.45
N ALA A 139 -42.68 7.49 -8.67
CA ALA A 139 -43.14 8.49 -7.72
C ALA A 139 -43.80 9.72 -8.35
N GLY A 140 -44.98 10.07 -7.84
CA GLY A 140 -45.73 11.26 -8.22
C GLY A 140 -45.42 12.50 -7.37
N GLY A 141 -44.40 12.46 -6.50
CA GLY A 141 -44.02 13.54 -5.59
C GLY A 141 -42.63 13.34 -4.96
N TRP A 142 -42.27 14.16 -3.94
CA TRP A 142 -40.95 14.18 -3.29
C TRP A 142 -40.49 12.79 -2.83
N VAL A 143 -39.31 12.33 -3.26
CA VAL A 143 -38.71 11.05 -2.83
C VAL A 143 -37.38 11.30 -2.15
N GLY A 144 -37.21 10.72 -0.96
CA GLY A 144 -35.91 10.51 -0.33
C GLY A 144 -35.54 9.02 -0.39
N ALA A 145 -34.63 8.64 -1.29
CA ALA A 145 -34.16 7.25 -1.41
C ALA A 145 -32.76 7.10 -0.81
N ARG A 146 -32.58 6.13 0.10
CA ARG A 146 -31.28 5.75 0.68
C ARG A 146 -30.98 4.28 0.38
N LEU A 147 -30.14 4.04 -0.61
CA LEU A 147 -29.73 2.70 -1.05
C LEU A 147 -28.29 2.42 -0.62
N LEU A 148 -28.04 1.29 0.06
CA LEU A 148 -26.73 0.90 0.59
C LEU A 148 -26.35 -0.56 0.25
N PRO A 149 -25.85 -0.87 -0.96
CA PRO A 149 -25.34 -2.21 -1.27
C PRO A 149 -23.84 -2.29 -1.57
N ALA A 150 -23.31 -3.53 -1.50
CA ALA A 150 -21.96 -3.91 -1.95
C ALA A 150 -21.86 -4.29 -3.45
N ALA A 151 -22.98 -4.32 -4.18
CA ALA A 151 -23.09 -4.41 -5.66
C ALA A 151 -24.48 -3.90 -6.11
N PHE A 152 -24.55 -3.04 -7.12
CA PHE A 152 -25.83 -2.49 -7.63
C PHE A 152 -26.11 -3.01 -9.04
N ILE A 153 -27.36 -3.37 -9.38
CA ILE A 153 -27.68 -4.03 -10.66
C ILE A 153 -28.48 -3.16 -11.62
N ASN A 154 -29.54 -2.45 -11.19
CA ASN A 154 -30.28 -1.46 -11.99
C ASN A 154 -31.27 -0.68 -11.10
N ALA A 155 -31.48 0.62 -11.38
CA ALA A 155 -32.59 1.38 -10.85
C ALA A 155 -33.18 2.35 -11.88
N ASP A 156 -34.48 2.19 -12.11
CA ASP A 156 -35.28 3.10 -12.91
C ASP A 156 -36.10 3.98 -11.96
N ALA A 157 -35.91 5.30 -12.06
CA ALA A 157 -36.65 6.29 -11.30
C ALA A 157 -37.45 7.18 -12.25
N LEU A 158 -38.77 6.97 -12.31
CA LEU A 158 -39.68 7.89 -13.00
C LEU A 158 -40.29 8.84 -11.96
N ALA A 159 -40.02 10.14 -12.09
CA ALA A 159 -40.51 11.16 -11.18
C ALA A 159 -41.24 12.28 -11.94
N TRP A 160 -42.47 12.60 -11.53
CA TRP A 160 -43.24 13.75 -12.02
C TRP A 160 -43.16 14.87 -10.97
N GLY A 161 -41.95 15.44 -10.75
CA GLY A 161 -41.69 16.45 -9.70
C GLY A 161 -40.20 16.68 -9.39
N THR A 162 -39.88 17.31 -8.26
CA THR A 162 -38.51 17.46 -7.71
C THR A 162 -38.10 16.22 -6.92
N ALA A 163 -36.95 15.61 -7.26
CA ALA A 163 -36.45 14.40 -6.61
C ALA A 163 -35.07 14.61 -5.96
N ASN A 164 -34.91 14.17 -4.69
CA ASN A 164 -33.65 14.17 -3.95
C ASN A 164 -33.17 12.73 -3.70
N ALA A 165 -32.18 12.27 -4.46
CA ALA A 165 -31.67 10.90 -4.36
C ALA A 165 -30.27 10.85 -3.74
N VAL A 166 -30.05 10.02 -2.71
CA VAL A 166 -28.72 9.75 -2.16
C VAL A 166 -28.35 8.29 -2.41
N LEU A 167 -27.48 8.09 -3.40
CA LEU A 167 -27.08 6.76 -3.89
C LEU A 167 -25.61 6.50 -3.56
N ARG A 168 -25.32 5.44 -2.80
CA ARG A 168 -23.95 5.03 -2.44
C ARG A 168 -23.74 3.59 -2.90
N THR A 169 -22.86 3.35 -3.90
CA THR A 169 -22.71 2.01 -4.48
C THR A 169 -21.26 1.67 -4.87
N THR A 170 -20.96 0.37 -4.93
CA THR A 170 -19.75 -0.24 -5.53
C THR A 170 -20.17 -1.59 -6.12
N PRO A 171 -19.84 -2.02 -7.36
CA PRO A 171 -19.44 -1.27 -8.54
C PRO A 171 -20.55 -1.17 -9.62
N LEU A 172 -20.43 -0.12 -10.44
CA LEU A 172 -21.22 0.26 -11.63
C LEU A 172 -22.73 0.52 -11.42
N LEU A 173 -23.16 1.71 -11.83
CA LEU A 173 -24.54 2.17 -11.74
C LEU A 173 -24.97 2.70 -13.12
N THR A 174 -26.04 2.14 -13.67
CA THR A 174 -26.83 2.69 -14.79
C THR A 174 -28.13 3.22 -14.21
N THR A 175 -28.37 4.52 -14.37
CA THR A 175 -29.64 5.17 -14.00
C THR A 175 -30.25 5.88 -15.20
N GLU A 176 -31.51 5.60 -15.49
CA GLU A 176 -32.33 6.35 -16.43
C GLU A 176 -33.32 7.22 -15.64
N VAL A 177 -33.28 8.54 -15.88
CA VAL A 177 -34.19 9.50 -15.25
C VAL A 177 -35.05 10.13 -16.35
N ASN A 178 -36.34 9.83 -16.35
CA ASN A 178 -37.30 10.32 -17.34
C ASN A 178 -38.34 11.27 -16.67
N GLY A 179 -38.46 12.50 -17.19
CA GLY A 179 -39.63 13.37 -16.97
C GLY A 179 -39.65 14.31 -15.74
N ALA A 180 -38.51 14.61 -15.11
CA ALA A 180 -38.49 15.43 -13.88
C ALA A 180 -38.33 16.94 -14.11
N ALA A 181 -38.95 17.75 -13.24
CA ALA A 181 -38.80 19.21 -13.21
C ALA A 181 -37.52 19.68 -12.48
N GLY A 182 -36.84 18.77 -11.77
CA GLY A 182 -35.58 19.02 -11.05
C GLY A 182 -35.03 17.75 -10.41
N VAL A 183 -33.74 17.47 -10.61
CA VAL A 183 -33.01 16.34 -10.00
C VAL A 183 -31.89 16.91 -9.14
N ASP A 184 -31.84 16.57 -7.84
CA ASP A 184 -30.68 16.77 -6.95
C ASP A 184 -30.20 15.40 -6.46
N ALA A 185 -29.10 14.92 -7.02
CA ALA A 185 -28.58 13.58 -6.77
C ALA A 185 -27.14 13.64 -6.26
N LEU A 186 -26.88 13.03 -5.10
CA LEU A 186 -25.54 12.80 -4.58
C LEU A 186 -25.11 11.36 -4.87
N LEU A 187 -24.19 11.19 -5.81
CA LEU A 187 -23.73 9.90 -6.34
C LEU A 187 -22.25 9.66 -6.02
N ARG A 188 -21.88 8.46 -5.54
CA ARG A 188 -20.50 8.05 -5.22
C ARG A 188 -20.21 6.62 -5.73
N SER A 189 -19.14 6.42 -6.53
CA SER A 189 -18.74 5.11 -7.08
C SER A 189 -17.21 5.01 -7.26
N THR A 190 -16.62 3.84 -6.99
CA THR A 190 -15.19 3.57 -7.22
C THR A 190 -14.87 2.96 -8.60
N ALA A 191 -15.89 2.66 -9.43
CA ALA A 191 -15.75 1.86 -10.65
C ALA A 191 -16.39 2.49 -11.91
N GLY A 192 -16.65 3.79 -11.89
CA GLY A 192 -17.29 4.54 -12.99
C GLY A 192 -18.82 4.63 -12.88
N PHE A 193 -19.43 5.46 -13.73
CA PHE A 193 -20.86 5.81 -13.67
C PHE A 193 -21.44 6.25 -15.04
N ALA A 194 -22.70 5.86 -15.34
CA ALA A 194 -23.44 6.30 -16.53
C ALA A 194 -24.84 6.84 -16.19
N VAL A 195 -25.13 8.09 -16.60
CA VAL A 195 -26.46 8.74 -16.45
C VAL A 195 -27.03 9.04 -17.82
N THR A 196 -28.29 8.67 -18.01
CA THR A 196 -29.10 9.17 -19.12
C THR A 196 -30.29 9.94 -18.55
N ALA A 197 -30.41 11.21 -18.91
CA ALA A 197 -31.55 12.06 -18.54
C ALA A 197 -32.30 12.52 -19.78
N THR A 198 -33.61 12.25 -19.84
CA THR A 198 -34.46 12.62 -20.99
C THR A 198 -35.61 13.53 -20.54
N GLY A 199 -35.72 14.71 -21.15
CA GLY A 199 -36.91 15.59 -21.02
C GLY A 199 -37.03 16.45 -19.75
N ALA A 200 -35.93 16.81 -19.07
CA ALA A 200 -35.96 17.66 -17.86
C ALA A 200 -35.97 19.18 -18.19
N SER A 201 -36.64 19.99 -17.35
CA SER A 201 -36.68 21.46 -17.48
C SER A 201 -35.54 22.18 -16.76
N GLU A 202 -35.04 21.64 -15.65
CA GLU A 202 -33.82 22.05 -14.92
C GLU A 202 -33.21 20.79 -14.28
N ALA A 203 -31.88 20.65 -14.24
CA ALA A 203 -31.21 19.49 -13.62
C ALA A 203 -29.90 19.92 -12.94
N SER A 204 -29.68 19.53 -11.68
CA SER A 204 -28.49 19.88 -10.89
C SER A 204 -27.93 18.63 -10.21
N ALA A 205 -26.89 17.99 -10.77
CA ALA A 205 -26.31 16.78 -10.18
C ALA A 205 -25.01 17.08 -9.45
N TRP A 206 -24.87 16.70 -8.17
CA TRP A 206 -23.62 16.81 -7.42
C TRP A 206 -22.87 15.47 -7.42
N LEU A 207 -21.90 15.33 -8.32
CA LEU A 207 -21.12 14.11 -8.46
C LEU A 207 -19.82 14.19 -7.64
N ALA A 208 -19.62 13.25 -6.71
CA ALA A 208 -18.41 13.18 -5.90
C ALA A 208 -17.68 11.86 -6.13
N ILE A 209 -16.51 11.95 -6.78
CA ILE A 209 -15.49 10.89 -6.90
C ILE A 209 -15.92 9.75 -7.85
N VAL A 210 -15.37 9.75 -9.07
CA VAL A 210 -15.42 8.62 -10.02
C VAL A 210 -14.18 8.66 -10.95
N PRO A 211 -13.64 7.49 -11.36
CA PRO A 211 -12.51 7.40 -12.30
C PRO A 211 -12.91 7.55 -13.78
N GLU A 212 -14.17 7.32 -14.16
CA GLU A 212 -14.69 7.44 -15.53
C GLU A 212 -16.20 7.79 -15.48
N LEU A 213 -16.69 8.66 -16.37
CA LEU A 213 -18.07 9.14 -16.39
C LEU A 213 -18.66 9.05 -17.82
N ALA A 214 -19.91 8.68 -18.02
CA ALA A 214 -20.59 8.89 -19.31
C ALA A 214 -21.91 9.61 -19.05
N VAL A 215 -22.05 10.83 -19.59
CA VAL A 215 -23.25 11.65 -19.42
C VAL A 215 -23.93 11.79 -20.78
N GLY A 216 -25.13 11.23 -20.93
CA GLY A 216 -26.02 11.49 -22.07
C GLY A 216 -27.17 12.38 -21.64
N ILE A 217 -27.25 13.61 -22.17
CA ILE A 217 -28.38 14.52 -21.95
C ILE A 217 -29.07 14.68 -23.31
N ALA A 218 -30.38 14.42 -23.36
CA ALA A 218 -31.21 14.66 -24.54
C ALA A 218 -32.41 15.53 -24.15
N GLY A 219 -32.43 16.79 -24.59
CA GLY A 219 -33.53 17.72 -24.28
C GLY A 219 -33.52 19.02 -25.10
N THR A 220 -34.56 19.84 -24.94
CA THR A 220 -34.80 21.06 -25.73
C THR A 220 -34.60 22.37 -24.95
N ALA A 221 -34.13 22.34 -23.70
CA ALA A 221 -34.02 23.51 -22.81
C ALA A 221 -32.60 23.68 -22.19
N THR A 222 -32.37 24.82 -21.53
CA THR A 222 -31.15 25.21 -20.82
C THR A 222 -30.88 24.31 -19.61
N THR A 223 -29.69 23.69 -19.56
CA THR A 223 -29.29 22.77 -18.49
C THR A 223 -27.98 23.25 -17.84
N THR A 224 -27.93 23.34 -16.51
CA THR A 224 -26.72 23.72 -15.75
C THR A 224 -26.16 22.50 -15.02
N VAL A 225 -25.02 21.97 -15.45
CA VAL A 225 -24.41 20.79 -14.82
C VAL A 225 -23.14 21.23 -14.08
N GLU A 226 -23.07 20.98 -12.76
CA GLU A 226 -21.90 21.27 -11.93
C GLU A 226 -21.22 19.93 -11.54
N VAL A 227 -19.95 19.73 -11.92
CA VAL A 227 -19.29 18.42 -11.73
C VAL A 227 -17.89 18.57 -11.14
N SER A 228 -17.57 17.74 -10.13
CA SER A 228 -16.27 17.72 -9.43
C SER A 228 -15.52 16.40 -9.69
N PHE A 229 -14.26 16.46 -10.17
CA PHE A 229 -13.47 15.28 -10.57
C PHE A 229 -12.03 15.25 -10.01
N ARG A 230 -11.30 14.13 -10.18
CA ARG A 230 -9.90 13.93 -9.72
C ARG A 230 -8.91 13.41 -10.79
N SER A 231 -9.33 13.19 -12.04
CA SER A 231 -8.47 12.72 -13.15
C SER A 231 -9.03 13.10 -14.53
N ASP A 232 -8.29 12.80 -15.60
CA ASP A 232 -8.70 12.98 -17.01
C ASP A 232 -10.07 12.37 -17.30
N PHE A 233 -10.90 13.08 -18.07
CA PHE A 233 -12.27 12.68 -18.39
C PHE A 233 -12.68 13.01 -19.84
N THR A 234 -13.55 12.20 -20.45
CA THR A 234 -14.16 12.43 -21.79
C THR A 234 -15.66 12.67 -21.69
N ALA A 235 -16.11 13.94 -21.79
CA ALA A 235 -17.53 14.28 -21.85
C ALA A 235 -18.06 14.23 -23.30
N SER A 236 -19.20 13.59 -23.53
CA SER A 236 -19.93 13.63 -24.81
C SER A 236 -21.30 14.28 -24.60
N ILE A 237 -21.44 15.56 -24.97
CA ILE A 237 -22.71 16.30 -24.89
C ILE A 237 -23.26 16.42 -26.31
N ALA A 238 -24.48 15.95 -26.57
CA ALA A 238 -25.11 16.02 -27.88
C ALA A 238 -26.44 16.82 -27.81
N GLY A 239 -26.58 17.86 -28.64
CA GLY A 239 -27.89 18.43 -29.01
C GLY A 239 -28.45 19.64 -28.25
N HIS A 240 -27.65 20.61 -27.77
CA HIS A 240 -28.18 21.80 -27.06
C HIS A 240 -27.73 23.17 -27.64
N ALA A 241 -28.52 24.22 -27.39
CA ALA A 241 -28.41 25.55 -28.02
C ALA A 241 -27.49 26.57 -27.30
N GLU A 242 -27.27 26.44 -25.99
CA GLU A 242 -26.28 27.25 -25.24
C GLU A 242 -25.85 26.46 -23.99
N VAL A 243 -24.53 26.31 -23.79
CA VAL A 243 -23.92 25.61 -22.64
C VAL A 243 -23.17 26.64 -21.81
N ALA A 244 -23.75 27.06 -20.67
CA ALA A 244 -23.05 27.84 -19.66
C ALA A 244 -22.42 26.87 -18.65
N ALA A 245 -21.31 26.24 -19.03
CA ALA A 245 -20.56 25.40 -18.12
C ALA A 245 -19.68 26.29 -17.22
N ALA A 246 -20.09 26.48 -15.97
CA ALA A 246 -19.18 26.97 -14.94
C ALA A 246 -18.29 25.81 -14.50
N PHE A 247 -17.22 25.56 -15.25
CA PHE A 247 -16.16 24.66 -14.83
C PHE A 247 -15.35 25.35 -13.72
N GLN A 248 -15.72 25.15 -12.46
CA GLN A 248 -14.80 25.47 -11.37
C GLN A 248 -13.83 24.28 -11.23
N GLU A 249 -12.74 24.36 -11.99
CA GLU A 249 -11.56 23.58 -11.68
C GLU A 249 -11.11 23.99 -10.27
N TYR A 250 -11.29 23.11 -9.28
CA TYR A 250 -10.44 23.17 -8.10
C TYR A 250 -9.04 22.71 -8.54
N VAL A 251 -8.37 23.53 -9.37
CA VAL A 251 -6.92 23.60 -9.35
C VAL A 251 -6.62 24.10 -7.95
N THR A 252 -6.17 23.23 -7.07
CA THR A 252 -5.33 23.70 -5.98
C THR A 252 -4.19 24.46 -6.65
N PRO A 253 -4.05 25.77 -6.42
CA PRO A 253 -2.96 26.53 -7.00
C PRO A 253 -1.66 26.00 -6.35
N GLY A 254 -0.94 25.12 -7.06
CA GLY A 254 0.39 24.62 -6.69
C GLY A 254 0.47 23.12 -6.38
N GLY A 255 1.28 22.40 -7.16
CA GLY A 255 1.90 21.11 -6.76
C GLY A 255 1.21 19.81 -7.22
N TYR A 256 2.02 18.82 -7.63
CA TYR A 256 1.59 17.41 -7.74
C TYR A 256 1.33 16.88 -6.33
N ARG A 257 0.13 16.33 -6.06
CA ARG A 257 -0.22 15.87 -4.71
C ARG A 257 0.44 14.52 -4.40
N LEU A 258 0.90 14.36 -3.16
CA LEU A 258 1.37 13.08 -2.62
C LEU A 258 0.25 12.37 -1.88
N ARG A 259 0.26 11.04 -1.97
CA ARG A 259 -0.68 10.15 -1.28
C ARG A 259 0.05 8.92 -0.76
N ALA A 260 -0.25 8.50 0.47
CA ALA A 260 0.28 7.24 1.01
C ALA A 260 -0.87 6.31 1.41
N ASP A 261 -0.95 5.14 0.76
CA ASP A 261 -1.95 4.13 1.07
C ASP A 261 -1.38 3.15 2.11
N LEU A 262 -2.18 2.80 3.12
CA LEU A 262 -1.79 1.92 4.21
C LEU A 262 -2.39 0.52 4.07
N PHE A 263 -1.58 -0.49 4.33
CA PHE A 263 -1.93 -1.91 4.23
C PHE A 263 -1.45 -2.68 5.46
N ASP A 264 -2.09 -3.81 5.75
CA ASP A 264 -1.57 -4.77 6.71
C ASP A 264 -0.41 -5.61 6.12
N ALA A 265 0.16 -6.50 6.94
CA ALA A 265 1.23 -7.40 6.54
C ALA A 265 0.82 -8.45 5.47
N SER A 266 -0.47 -8.56 5.14
CA SER A 266 -1.00 -9.42 4.07
C SER A 266 -1.33 -8.63 2.80
N ASP A 267 -0.90 -7.37 2.70
CA ASP A 267 -1.24 -6.45 1.59
C ASP A 267 -2.75 -6.18 1.46
N VAL A 268 -3.53 -6.29 2.55
CA VAL A 268 -4.94 -5.87 2.59
C VAL A 268 -5.02 -4.39 3.01
N PRO A 269 -5.77 -3.54 2.28
CA PRO A 269 -5.92 -2.12 2.64
C PRO A 269 -6.51 -1.94 4.04
N LEU A 270 -5.93 -1.03 4.83
CA LEU A 270 -6.45 -0.72 6.16
C LEU A 270 -7.73 0.13 6.05
N SER A 271 -8.67 -0.10 6.98
CA SER A 271 -9.95 0.63 7.05
C SER A 271 -9.82 2.10 7.43
N SER A 272 -8.65 2.52 7.92
CA SER A 272 -8.30 3.92 8.21
C SER A 272 -8.29 4.78 6.93
N GLY A 273 -8.17 4.14 5.76
CA GLY A 273 -8.02 4.84 4.49
C GLY A 273 -6.59 5.37 4.28
N PRO A 274 -6.36 6.06 3.14
CA PRO A 274 -5.04 6.58 2.80
C PRO A 274 -4.77 7.95 3.42
N LEU A 275 -3.48 8.25 3.61
CA LEU A 275 -2.97 9.55 4.03
C LEU A 275 -2.96 10.51 2.84
N TRP A 276 -3.74 11.58 2.93
CA TRP A 276 -3.91 12.59 1.87
C TRP A 276 -3.26 13.93 2.17
N THR A 277 -2.95 14.19 3.44
CA THR A 277 -2.36 15.44 3.93
C THR A 277 -0.94 15.13 4.36
N ILE A 278 -0.05 15.00 3.39
CA ILE A 278 1.39 14.79 3.62
C ILE A 278 2.05 16.17 3.62
N LEU A 279 2.59 16.57 4.76
CA LEU A 279 3.29 17.84 4.97
C LEU A 279 4.69 17.83 4.35
N GLY A 280 5.22 16.62 4.15
CA GLY A 280 6.52 16.40 3.53
C GLY A 280 6.98 14.98 3.79
N GLY A 281 8.14 14.65 3.26
CA GLY A 281 8.73 13.33 3.46
C GLY A 281 9.80 13.05 2.44
N ASP A 282 10.40 11.89 2.56
CA ASP A 282 11.42 11.45 1.63
C ASP A 282 11.42 9.94 1.45
N TYR A 283 12.01 9.50 0.36
CA TYR A 283 12.45 8.12 0.22
C TYR A 283 13.83 8.07 -0.41
N ALA A 284 14.57 7.03 -0.07
CA ALA A 284 15.91 6.80 -0.56
C ALA A 284 16.12 5.34 -0.95
N ALA A 285 17.05 5.12 -1.87
CA ALA A 285 17.57 3.81 -2.20
C ALA A 285 19.08 3.94 -2.44
N SER A 286 19.84 2.97 -1.97
CA SER A 286 21.27 2.83 -2.22
C SER A 286 21.57 1.42 -2.73
N LEU A 287 22.68 1.28 -3.43
CA LEU A 287 23.21 -0.01 -3.84
C LEU A 287 23.69 -0.79 -2.60
N ASP A 288 23.43 -2.09 -2.56
CA ASP A 288 23.76 -3.00 -1.43
C ASP A 288 23.05 -2.70 -0.09
N GLU A 289 22.21 -1.67 -0.02
CA GLU A 289 21.46 -1.30 1.16
C GLU A 289 19.94 -1.43 0.94
N VAL A 290 19.22 -1.51 2.05
CA VAL A 290 17.76 -1.45 2.06
C VAL A 290 17.32 0.01 2.00
N GLY A 291 16.39 0.33 1.10
CA GLY A 291 15.84 1.66 0.96
C GLY A 291 15.08 2.12 2.21
N THR A 292 14.91 3.42 2.35
CA THR A 292 14.29 4.04 3.53
C THR A 292 13.23 5.04 3.11
N PHE A 293 12.31 5.36 4.02
CA PHE A 293 11.35 6.43 3.82
C PHE A 293 10.99 7.14 5.11
N THR A 294 10.57 8.40 4.96
CA THR A 294 9.96 9.22 6.00
C THR A 294 8.73 9.91 5.44
N LEU A 295 7.69 10.08 6.26
CA LEU A 295 6.49 10.85 5.94
C LEU A 295 6.09 11.68 7.15
N ALA A 296 5.86 12.97 6.93
CA ALA A 296 5.31 13.87 7.92
C ALA A 296 3.83 14.12 7.60
N VAL A 297 2.95 13.85 8.57
CA VAL A 297 1.50 14.10 8.46
C VAL A 297 0.98 14.82 9.70
N PRO A 298 -0.16 15.52 9.64
CA PRO A 298 -0.77 16.07 10.85
C PRO A 298 -1.10 14.95 11.84
N ALA A 299 -0.73 15.12 13.11
CA ALA A 299 -0.94 14.08 14.13
C ALA A 299 -2.42 13.74 14.38
N HIS A 300 -3.33 14.62 13.96
CA HIS A 300 -4.78 14.46 14.06
C HIS A 300 -5.43 13.90 12.79
N ASP A 301 -4.64 13.53 11.77
CA ASP A 301 -5.18 12.86 10.58
C ASP A 301 -5.84 11.53 11.00
N PRO A 302 -7.15 11.31 10.73
CA PRO A 302 -7.82 10.06 11.10
C PRO A 302 -7.19 8.82 10.49
N ALA A 303 -6.58 8.92 9.31
CA ALA A 303 -5.93 7.80 8.63
C ALA A 303 -4.60 7.40 9.30
N ALA A 304 -3.97 8.33 10.04
CA ALA A 304 -2.70 8.09 10.74
C ALA A 304 -2.83 7.05 11.88
N VAL A 305 -4.05 6.73 12.34
CA VAL A 305 -4.28 5.63 13.29
C VAL A 305 -3.84 4.28 12.74
N GLY A 306 -3.88 4.10 11.41
CA GLY A 306 -3.42 2.88 10.73
C GLY A 306 -1.92 2.82 10.51
N ALA A 307 -1.19 3.92 10.72
CA ALA A 307 0.27 3.99 10.55
C ALA A 307 0.98 3.44 11.80
N ILE A 308 0.88 2.13 12.01
CA ILE A 308 1.47 1.39 13.12
C ILE A 308 2.70 0.59 12.66
N ASP A 309 3.54 0.18 13.61
CA ASP A 309 4.68 -0.70 13.34
C ASP A 309 4.24 -1.98 12.60
N GLY A 310 4.99 -2.38 11.58
CA GLY A 310 4.69 -3.51 10.72
C GLY A 310 3.62 -3.27 9.64
N ALA A 311 2.87 -2.16 9.68
CA ALA A 311 1.99 -1.80 8.58
C ALA A 311 2.80 -1.41 7.34
N ARG A 312 2.24 -1.69 6.16
CA ARG A 312 2.87 -1.37 4.87
C ARG A 312 2.36 -0.06 4.33
N VAL A 313 3.25 0.70 3.71
CA VAL A 313 2.93 1.95 3.01
C VAL A 313 3.19 1.80 1.52
N ARG A 314 2.31 2.40 0.71
CA ARG A 314 2.53 2.59 -0.73
C ARG A 314 2.41 4.08 -1.05
N LEU A 315 3.52 4.68 -1.45
CA LEU A 315 3.62 6.12 -1.74
C LEU A 315 3.33 6.39 -3.21
N TYR A 316 2.42 7.31 -3.50
CA TYR A 316 2.03 7.73 -4.83
C TYR A 316 2.24 9.23 -5.02
N ARG A 317 2.54 9.63 -6.25
CA ARG A 317 2.56 11.03 -6.70
C ARG A 317 1.75 11.16 -7.98
N ASP A 318 0.93 12.21 -8.05
CA ASP A 318 0.18 12.52 -9.25
C ASP A 318 1.12 12.69 -10.46
N GLY A 319 0.75 12.12 -11.61
CA GLY A 319 1.56 12.13 -12.82
C GLY A 319 2.70 11.09 -12.89
N GLU A 320 3.11 10.47 -11.78
CA GLU A 320 4.13 9.40 -11.76
C GLU A 320 3.59 8.05 -11.28
N GLY A 321 2.52 8.03 -10.49
CA GLY A 321 1.94 6.81 -9.94
C GLY A 321 2.68 6.32 -8.69
N LEU A 322 2.82 5.00 -8.53
CA LEU A 322 3.42 4.37 -7.35
C LEU A 322 4.94 4.57 -7.34
N LEU A 323 5.47 5.29 -6.35
CA LEU A 323 6.89 5.63 -6.26
C LEU A 323 7.71 4.71 -5.35
N PHE A 324 7.10 4.21 -4.28
CA PHE A 324 7.81 3.47 -3.23
C PHE A 324 6.86 2.56 -2.45
N ARG A 325 7.36 1.42 -1.97
CA ARG A 325 6.67 0.53 -1.02
C ARG A 325 7.57 0.29 0.17
N GLY A 326 7.03 0.44 1.38
CA GLY A 326 7.78 0.29 2.62
C GLY A 326 7.01 -0.39 3.74
N VAL A 327 7.73 -0.70 4.81
CA VAL A 327 7.23 -1.22 6.08
C VAL A 327 7.52 -0.19 7.16
N ILE A 328 6.48 0.28 7.84
CA ILE A 328 6.60 1.24 8.94
C ILE A 328 7.32 0.56 10.09
N GLY A 329 8.39 1.21 10.60
CA GLY A 329 9.18 0.74 11.73
C GLY A 329 9.14 1.67 12.95
N ALA A 330 8.82 2.95 12.74
CA ALA A 330 8.74 3.93 13.82
C ALA A 330 7.69 5.01 13.55
N ARG A 331 7.16 5.56 14.65
CA ARG A 331 6.33 6.75 14.66
C ARG A 331 6.77 7.70 15.77
N GLU A 332 6.87 8.97 15.45
CA GLU A 332 7.25 10.01 16.40
C GLU A 332 6.29 11.18 16.27
N THR A 333 5.76 11.67 17.41
CA THR A 333 4.93 12.87 17.41
C THR A 333 5.78 14.05 17.87
N VAL A 334 5.96 15.02 16.98
CA VAL A 334 6.73 16.23 17.21
C VAL A 334 5.77 17.40 17.33
N ILE A 335 5.95 18.22 18.36
CA ILE A 335 5.29 19.52 18.47
C ILE A 335 6.25 20.54 17.87
N THR A 336 5.84 21.12 16.74
CA THR A 336 6.61 22.16 16.05
C THR A 336 6.65 23.46 16.86
N PRO A 337 7.62 24.37 16.60
CA PRO A 337 7.69 25.67 17.27
C PRO A 337 6.39 26.49 17.17
N ASP A 338 5.62 26.29 16.11
CA ASP A 338 4.34 26.96 15.85
C ASP A 338 3.16 26.32 16.62
N GLY A 339 3.42 25.32 17.46
CA GLY A 339 2.42 24.59 18.23
C GLY A 339 1.65 23.53 17.44
N ASN A 340 1.98 23.29 16.17
CA ASN A 340 1.37 22.24 15.37
C ASN A 340 1.93 20.86 15.77
N HIS A 341 1.03 19.88 15.88
CA HIS A 341 1.39 18.49 16.17
C HIS A 341 1.56 17.73 14.86
N VAL A 342 2.79 17.30 14.59
CA VAL A 342 3.18 16.52 13.41
C VAL A 342 3.50 15.10 13.84
N LEU A 343 2.98 14.12 13.11
CA LEU A 343 3.37 12.73 13.22
C LEU A 343 4.35 12.41 12.10
N THR A 344 5.58 12.09 12.48
CA THR A 344 6.60 11.55 11.59
C THR A 344 6.50 10.04 11.61
N ILE A 345 6.31 9.45 10.44
CA ILE A 345 6.28 8.01 10.21
C ILE A 345 7.56 7.67 9.45
N SER A 346 8.32 6.69 9.91
CA SER A 346 9.53 6.25 9.24
C SER A 346 9.64 4.73 9.19
N GLY A 347 10.42 4.26 8.22
CA GLY A 347 10.65 2.86 8.02
C GLY A 347 11.53 2.58 6.82
N ASP A 348 11.57 1.30 6.47
CA ASP A 348 12.42 0.79 5.41
C ASP A 348 11.55 0.33 4.24
N SER A 349 12.18 0.05 3.11
CA SER A 349 11.51 -0.57 1.97
C SER A 349 11.01 -1.98 2.33
N LEU A 350 10.33 -2.62 1.38
CA LEU A 350 9.91 -4.01 1.55
C LEU A 350 11.08 -4.95 1.84
N ALA A 351 12.30 -4.65 1.37
CA ALA A 351 13.47 -5.50 1.58
C ALA A 351 13.82 -5.70 3.07
N ARG A 352 13.23 -4.92 3.99
CA ARG A 352 13.24 -5.23 5.43
C ARG A 352 12.75 -6.63 5.75
N GLU A 353 11.84 -7.20 4.97
CA GLU A 353 11.39 -8.58 5.11
C GLU A 353 12.59 -9.56 5.04
N LEU A 354 13.53 -9.35 4.11
CA LEU A 354 14.74 -10.17 3.95
C LEU A 354 15.79 -9.93 5.05
N VAL A 355 15.73 -8.79 5.74
CA VAL A 355 16.57 -8.50 6.90
C VAL A 355 16.06 -9.26 8.13
N HIS A 356 14.75 -9.43 8.26
CA HIS A 356 14.14 -10.18 9.36
C HIS A 356 14.20 -11.70 9.16
N GLU A 357 14.16 -12.18 7.91
CA GLU A 357 14.33 -13.60 7.60
C GLU A 357 15.78 -14.07 7.79
N ASN A 358 15.97 -15.33 8.18
CA ASN A 358 17.25 -15.87 8.62
C ASN A 358 17.63 -17.16 7.90
N THR A 359 18.92 -17.36 7.64
CA THR A 359 19.46 -18.58 7.00
C THR A 359 19.42 -19.82 7.88
N LEU A 360 19.03 -19.69 9.15
CA LEU A 360 19.11 -20.73 10.18
C LEU A 360 20.56 -21.23 10.30
N LEU A 361 20.74 -22.46 10.78
CA LEU A 361 22.06 -23.07 10.97
C LEU A 361 22.32 -24.12 9.90
N GLY A 362 23.57 -24.29 9.49
CA GLY A 362 24.01 -25.32 8.55
C GLY A 362 23.73 -24.99 7.08
N ARG A 363 23.42 -23.73 6.75
CA ARG A 363 23.24 -23.29 5.37
C ARG A 363 24.61 -23.11 4.72
N ALA A 364 25.05 -24.09 3.94
CA ALA A 364 26.33 -24.06 3.26
C ALA A 364 26.18 -24.35 1.76
N TYR A 365 27.00 -23.66 0.97
CA TYR A 365 27.11 -23.86 -0.47
C TYR A 365 28.56 -24.24 -0.78
N GLY A 366 28.75 -25.37 -1.46
CA GLY A 366 30.06 -25.81 -1.94
C GLY A 366 30.04 -25.91 -3.45
N ASN A 367 30.73 -25.00 -4.12
CA ASN A 367 30.84 -24.98 -5.58
C ASN A 367 29.47 -24.95 -6.30
N VAL A 368 28.55 -24.09 -5.83
CA VAL A 368 27.18 -23.95 -6.37
C VAL A 368 27.04 -22.70 -7.25
N PRO A 369 26.38 -22.75 -8.42
CA PRO A 369 26.14 -21.55 -9.24
C PRO A 369 25.37 -20.45 -8.49
N MET A 370 25.71 -19.18 -8.74
CA MET A 370 25.08 -18.03 -8.09
C MET A 370 23.55 -18.04 -8.19
N SER A 371 23.01 -18.36 -9.37
CA SER A 371 21.56 -18.43 -9.59
C SER A 371 20.87 -19.43 -8.67
N SER A 372 21.51 -20.58 -8.40
CA SER A 372 20.98 -21.60 -7.51
C SER A 372 21.07 -21.18 -6.04
N VAL A 373 22.16 -20.51 -5.65
CA VAL A 373 22.30 -19.94 -4.30
C VAL A 373 21.23 -18.89 -4.04
N VAL A 374 21.05 -17.93 -4.95
CA VAL A 374 20.02 -16.88 -4.81
C VAL A 374 18.62 -17.51 -4.77
N SER A 375 18.34 -18.50 -5.62
CA SER A 375 17.04 -19.19 -5.62
C SER A 375 16.77 -19.95 -4.33
N ASP A 376 17.77 -20.60 -3.73
CA ASP A 376 17.62 -21.31 -2.47
C ASP A 376 17.47 -20.33 -1.29
N LEU A 377 18.28 -19.27 -1.26
CA LEU A 377 18.19 -18.21 -0.24
C LEU A 377 16.82 -17.54 -0.22
N LEU A 378 16.21 -17.29 -1.37
CA LEU A 378 14.88 -16.68 -1.46
C LEU A 378 13.72 -17.68 -1.30
N SER A 379 13.98 -18.98 -1.22
CA SER A 379 12.91 -19.97 -1.13
C SER A 379 12.07 -19.79 0.14
N GLY A 380 10.74 -19.77 -0.01
CA GLY A 380 9.82 -19.60 1.12
C GLY A 380 9.59 -18.15 1.60
N SER A 381 10.43 -17.20 1.18
CA SER A 381 10.33 -15.77 1.58
C SER A 381 9.20 -14.99 0.89
N GLY A 382 8.67 -15.53 -0.22
CA GLY A 382 7.76 -14.78 -1.10
C GLY A 382 8.46 -13.71 -1.96
N TRP A 383 9.79 -13.61 -1.88
CA TRP A 383 10.63 -12.81 -2.76
C TRP A 383 11.10 -13.61 -3.97
N THR A 384 11.44 -12.88 -5.03
CA THR A 384 11.94 -13.46 -6.28
C THR A 384 13.23 -12.80 -6.72
N ALA A 385 14.10 -13.55 -7.38
CA ALA A 385 15.24 -12.98 -8.07
C ALA A 385 14.81 -12.64 -9.49
N GLN A 386 14.73 -11.35 -9.83
CA GLN A 386 14.33 -10.99 -11.18
C GLN A 386 15.48 -11.04 -12.18
N SER A 387 16.68 -10.66 -11.76
CA SER A 387 17.87 -10.90 -12.57
C SER A 387 19.03 -11.32 -11.71
N VAL A 388 19.70 -12.39 -12.11
CA VAL A 388 20.98 -12.82 -11.56
C VAL A 388 21.94 -12.91 -12.74
N ALA A 389 23.05 -12.17 -12.67
CA ALA A 389 24.06 -12.22 -13.72
C ALA A 389 24.65 -13.63 -13.84
N ALA A 390 24.98 -14.03 -15.07
CA ALA A 390 25.63 -15.32 -15.34
C ALA A 390 27.15 -15.19 -15.19
N ASP A 391 27.76 -16.18 -14.55
CA ASP A 391 29.21 -16.31 -14.38
C ASP A 391 29.56 -17.79 -14.28
N ALA A 392 30.78 -18.15 -14.68
CA ALA A 392 31.29 -19.51 -14.57
C ALA A 392 31.85 -19.84 -13.17
N ARG A 393 32.12 -18.82 -12.36
CA ARG A 393 32.49 -18.96 -10.95
C ARG A 393 31.29 -19.42 -10.14
N ASN A 394 31.56 -20.22 -9.13
CA ASN A 394 30.55 -20.75 -8.20
C ASN A 394 30.79 -20.21 -6.79
N VAL A 395 29.73 -20.20 -6.00
CA VAL A 395 29.73 -19.81 -4.60
C VAL A 395 30.22 -20.97 -3.74
N THR A 396 31.19 -20.68 -2.88
CA THR A 396 31.61 -21.55 -1.77
C THR A 396 31.60 -20.71 -0.49
N ALA A 397 30.58 -20.89 0.35
CA ALA A 397 30.36 -20.11 1.57
C ALA A 397 29.42 -20.82 2.55
N GLN A 398 29.51 -20.46 3.83
CA GLN A 398 28.59 -20.92 4.89
C GLN A 398 27.94 -19.72 5.57
N TYR A 399 26.63 -19.81 5.82
CA TYR A 399 25.79 -18.75 6.39
C TYR A 399 25.03 -19.26 7.60
N ASP A 400 25.62 -19.16 8.79
CA ASP A 400 24.96 -19.55 10.03
C ASP A 400 24.36 -18.33 10.73
N GLY A 401 23.03 -18.31 10.85
CA GLY A 401 22.31 -17.27 11.59
C GLY A 401 22.30 -15.89 10.92
N ALA A 402 22.75 -15.77 9.67
CA ALA A 402 22.74 -14.52 8.93
C ALA A 402 21.32 -14.17 8.47
N SER A 403 21.03 -12.88 8.30
CA SER A 403 19.81 -12.51 7.57
C SER A 403 19.92 -12.92 6.09
N ILE A 404 18.78 -13.16 5.44
CA ILE A 404 18.78 -13.50 4.00
C ILE A 404 19.38 -12.34 3.18
N TRP A 405 19.09 -11.09 3.54
CA TRP A 405 19.72 -9.92 2.91
C TRP A 405 21.25 -9.97 3.00
N GLN A 406 21.79 -10.21 4.19
CA GLN A 406 23.25 -10.32 4.38
C GLN A 406 23.87 -11.47 3.59
N ALA A 407 23.21 -12.64 3.56
CA ALA A 407 23.70 -13.79 2.81
C ALA A 407 23.71 -13.53 1.29
N LEU A 408 22.70 -12.83 0.76
CA LEU A 408 22.64 -12.40 -0.64
C LEU A 408 23.72 -11.37 -0.97
N ALA A 409 23.85 -10.33 -0.14
CA ALA A 409 24.85 -9.28 -0.33
C ALA A 409 26.28 -9.84 -0.27
N HIS A 410 26.57 -10.70 0.72
CA HIS A 410 27.87 -11.37 0.82
C HIS A 410 28.14 -12.28 -0.39
N SER A 411 27.13 -13.06 -0.83
CA SER A 411 27.28 -13.89 -2.04
C SER A 411 27.63 -13.04 -3.26
N ALA A 412 26.98 -11.89 -3.44
CA ALA A 412 27.31 -10.95 -4.52
C ALA A 412 28.74 -10.39 -4.37
N GLU A 413 29.16 -10.01 -3.16
CA GLU A 413 30.49 -9.47 -2.88
C GLU A 413 31.61 -10.47 -3.24
N LEU A 414 31.39 -11.79 -3.09
CA LEU A 414 32.35 -12.83 -3.52
C LEU A 414 32.71 -12.74 -5.01
N PHE A 415 31.84 -12.14 -5.82
CA PHE A 415 32.00 -12.00 -7.26
C PHE A 415 32.46 -10.61 -7.68
N GLY A 416 32.54 -9.66 -6.72
CA GLY A 416 32.64 -8.23 -7.00
C GLY A 416 31.37 -7.66 -7.59
N TRP A 417 30.23 -8.20 -7.20
CA TRP A 417 28.90 -7.80 -7.66
C TRP A 417 28.12 -7.13 -6.55
N HIS A 418 26.96 -6.61 -6.92
CA HIS A 418 26.06 -5.88 -6.04
C HIS A 418 24.69 -6.53 -5.96
N LEU A 419 24.01 -6.24 -4.85
CA LEU A 419 22.62 -6.53 -4.60
C LEU A 419 21.81 -5.23 -4.74
N ARG A 420 20.70 -5.32 -5.47
CA ARG A 420 19.76 -4.20 -5.63
C ARG A 420 18.34 -4.69 -5.45
N GLU A 421 17.59 -4.04 -4.57
CA GLU A 421 16.16 -4.29 -4.48
C GLU A 421 15.37 -3.60 -5.60
N ARG A 422 14.19 -4.15 -5.92
CA ARG A 422 13.19 -3.48 -6.75
C ARG A 422 12.05 -3.00 -5.87
N ASN A 423 12.23 -1.85 -5.25
CA ASN A 423 11.33 -1.19 -4.28
C ASN A 423 9.81 -1.11 -4.62
N LEU A 424 9.39 -1.36 -5.87
CA LEU A 424 7.97 -1.44 -6.26
C LEU A 424 7.39 -2.88 -6.18
N SER A 425 8.25 -3.87 -6.00
CA SER A 425 7.95 -5.31 -6.05
C SER A 425 8.73 -6.08 -4.99
N ARG A 426 8.34 -7.33 -4.71
CA ARG A 426 9.17 -8.23 -3.87
C ARG A 426 10.19 -8.95 -4.74
N ALA A 427 11.13 -8.19 -5.26
CA ALA A 427 12.17 -8.73 -6.13
C ALA A 427 13.53 -8.08 -5.88
N VAL A 428 14.59 -8.87 -6.11
CA VAL A 428 15.98 -8.41 -6.09
C VAL A 428 16.66 -8.68 -7.42
N ASP A 429 17.64 -7.87 -7.74
CA ASP A 429 18.61 -8.08 -8.80
C ASP A 429 20.00 -8.30 -8.18
N VAL A 430 20.77 -9.24 -8.74
CA VAL A 430 22.15 -9.54 -8.32
C VAL A 430 23.06 -9.52 -9.55
N GLY A 431 24.12 -8.72 -9.53
CA GLY A 431 25.07 -8.68 -10.63
C GLY A 431 26.04 -7.51 -10.58
N PRO A 432 26.91 -7.36 -11.59
CA PRO A 432 27.90 -6.28 -11.65
C PRO A 432 27.28 -4.90 -11.94
N PHE A 433 26.06 -4.86 -12.49
CA PHE A 433 25.38 -3.65 -12.97
C PHE A 433 26.25 -2.78 -13.92
N GLY A 434 25.90 -1.49 -14.07
CA GLY A 434 26.66 -0.54 -14.90
C GLY A 434 26.06 -0.26 -16.28
N ALA A 435 24.82 -0.66 -16.51
CA ALA A 435 24.09 -0.27 -17.72
C ALA A 435 23.92 1.26 -17.78
N SER A 436 23.97 1.84 -18.97
CA SER A 436 23.71 3.27 -19.12
C SER A 436 22.22 3.57 -18.88
N SER A 437 21.93 4.53 -18.01
CA SER A 437 20.58 5.07 -17.80
C SER A 437 20.11 5.98 -18.95
N GLY A 438 21.02 6.41 -19.82
CA GLY A 438 20.77 7.44 -20.83
C GLY A 438 20.62 8.86 -20.28
N LEU A 439 20.77 9.06 -18.96
CA LEU A 439 20.70 10.37 -18.32
C LEU A 439 22.05 11.08 -18.33
N VAL A 440 22.00 12.39 -18.58
CA VAL A 440 23.18 13.28 -18.56
C VAL A 440 22.97 14.35 -17.51
N LEU A 441 23.82 14.38 -16.49
CA LEU A 441 23.84 15.43 -15.46
C LEU A 441 24.74 16.54 -15.96
N ARG A 442 24.20 17.76 -16.14
CA ARG A 442 24.95 18.87 -16.71
C ARG A 442 24.66 20.21 -16.04
N ASN A 443 25.70 21.03 -15.83
CA ASN A 443 25.48 22.44 -15.51
C ASN A 443 25.04 23.20 -16.77
N VAL A 444 23.88 23.85 -16.71
CA VAL A 444 23.29 24.60 -17.83
C VAL A 444 23.18 26.08 -17.48
N GLU A 445 23.40 26.94 -18.46
CA GLU A 445 23.30 28.40 -18.28
C GLU A 445 21.84 28.85 -18.12
N HIS A 446 20.90 28.14 -18.74
CA HIS A 446 19.48 28.41 -18.62
C HIS A 446 18.69 27.09 -18.61
N VAL A 447 17.81 26.93 -17.63
CA VAL A 447 16.87 25.80 -17.56
C VAL A 447 15.69 26.15 -18.47
N ARG A 448 15.55 25.45 -19.60
CA ARG A 448 14.34 25.57 -20.43
C ARG A 448 13.30 24.54 -19.94
N PRO A 449 12.04 24.93 -19.69
CA PRO A 449 10.99 23.97 -19.37
C PRO A 449 10.64 23.21 -20.65
N VAL A 450 11.21 22.03 -20.83
CA VAL A 450 10.85 21.09 -21.89
C VAL A 450 10.70 19.73 -21.22
N GLY A 451 9.61 19.01 -21.50
CA GLY A 451 9.15 17.75 -20.88
C GLY A 451 10.20 16.77 -20.33
N ASP A 452 10.19 15.52 -20.78
CA ASP A 452 11.13 14.53 -20.26
C ASP A 452 12.56 14.81 -20.73
N MET A 453 13.38 15.40 -19.84
CA MET A 453 14.74 15.76 -20.19
C MET A 453 15.72 14.60 -20.02
N SER A 454 16.33 14.14 -21.11
CA SER A 454 17.52 13.27 -21.03
C SER A 454 18.71 13.97 -20.38
N VAL A 455 18.72 15.30 -20.40
CA VAL A 455 19.72 16.16 -19.75
C VAL A 455 19.12 16.80 -18.50
N LEU A 456 19.64 16.44 -17.34
CA LEU A 456 19.22 16.96 -16.03
C LEU A 456 20.13 18.11 -15.60
N PRO A 457 19.59 19.34 -15.43
CA PRO A 457 20.32 20.46 -14.86
C PRO A 457 20.83 20.16 -13.46
N ILE A 458 22.12 20.40 -13.24
CA ILE A 458 22.74 20.36 -11.92
C ILE A 458 22.41 21.66 -11.18
N ALA A 459 21.71 21.55 -10.05
CA ALA A 459 21.44 22.66 -9.13
C ALA A 459 22.62 22.89 -8.17
N ARG A 460 23.22 21.80 -7.68
CA ARG A 460 24.38 21.82 -6.79
C ARG A 460 25.20 20.56 -7.03
N ILE A 461 26.51 20.68 -6.90
CA ILE A 461 27.41 19.53 -6.85
C ILE A 461 28.42 19.75 -5.73
N GLN A 462 28.66 18.70 -4.96
CA GLN A 462 29.69 18.62 -3.94
C GLN A 462 30.60 17.45 -4.29
N ILE A 463 31.92 17.66 -4.20
CA ILE A 463 32.93 16.68 -4.56
C ILE A 463 33.71 16.28 -3.31
N THR A 464 33.86 14.98 -3.13
CA THR A 464 34.68 14.37 -2.10
C THR A 464 35.72 13.49 -2.79
N ASP A 465 36.99 13.90 -2.69
CA ASP A 465 38.12 13.14 -3.18
C ASP A 465 38.67 12.30 -2.01
N ARG A 466 38.71 10.98 -2.15
CA ARG A 466 39.20 10.08 -1.09
C ARG A 466 40.49 9.39 -1.53
N GLN A 467 41.60 9.78 -0.92
CA GLN A 467 42.96 9.30 -1.27
C GLN A 467 43.64 8.48 -0.16
N ASP A 468 43.09 8.55 1.05
CA ASP A 468 43.51 7.81 2.24
C ASP A 468 43.10 6.33 2.17
N GLU A 469 42.05 6.01 1.40
CA GLU A 469 41.55 4.64 1.21
C GLU A 469 42.17 3.90 0.02
N LEU A 470 43.18 4.49 -0.64
CA LEU A 470 43.90 3.83 -1.73
C LEU A 470 44.80 2.69 -1.19
N TRP A 471 44.45 1.45 -1.53
CA TRP A 471 45.20 0.23 -1.24
C TRP A 471 45.42 -0.55 -2.54
N ASN A 472 46.68 -0.67 -2.96
CA ASN A 472 47.04 -1.28 -4.24
C ASN A 472 47.78 -2.61 -4.10
N ARG A 473 47.96 -3.10 -2.87
CA ARG A 473 48.42 -4.44 -2.55
C ARG A 473 47.63 -5.01 -1.39
N ILE A 474 47.18 -6.26 -1.51
CA ILE A 474 46.50 -6.94 -0.40
C ILE A 474 47.01 -8.34 -0.15
N ILE A 475 46.85 -8.78 1.10
CA ILE A 475 47.09 -10.15 1.57
C ILE A 475 45.72 -10.73 1.97
N PRO A 476 45.02 -11.44 1.06
CA PRO A 476 43.75 -12.07 1.37
C PRO A 476 43.95 -13.27 2.29
N VAL A 477 43.18 -13.33 3.36
CA VAL A 477 43.14 -14.46 4.29
C VAL A 477 41.70 -14.87 4.57
N GLY A 478 41.42 -16.17 4.53
CA GLY A 478 40.10 -16.72 4.79
C GLY A 478 39.92 -17.14 6.25
N GLY A 479 38.95 -18.03 6.51
CA GLY A 479 38.74 -18.59 7.84
C GLY A 479 39.89 -19.49 8.32
N GLY A 480 39.89 -19.78 9.63
CA GLY A 480 40.94 -20.54 10.33
C GLY A 480 41.94 -19.66 11.09
N GLU A 481 42.73 -20.30 11.97
CA GLU A 481 43.67 -19.61 12.85
C GLU A 481 45.11 -20.10 12.67
N GLY A 482 46.06 -19.17 12.83
CA GLY A 482 47.50 -19.43 12.71
C GLY A 482 47.86 -20.10 11.39
N VAL A 483 48.56 -21.23 11.48
CA VAL A 483 49.03 -22.03 10.33
C VAL A 483 47.92 -22.69 9.53
N ASN A 484 46.71 -22.82 10.10
CA ASN A 484 45.56 -23.44 9.44
C ASN A 484 44.68 -22.41 8.70
N ARG A 485 45.09 -21.14 8.67
CA ARG A 485 44.33 -20.08 8.01
C ARG A 485 44.37 -20.27 6.50
N LEU A 486 43.21 -20.14 5.85
CA LEU A 486 43.12 -20.22 4.40
C LEU A 486 43.88 -19.04 3.75
N THR A 487 44.75 -19.34 2.79
CA THR A 487 45.50 -18.35 2.00
C THR A 487 45.35 -18.63 0.51
N LEU A 488 45.89 -17.75 -0.33
CA LEU A 488 45.88 -17.93 -1.78
C LEU A 488 46.81 -19.05 -2.28
N GLN A 489 47.54 -19.77 -1.40
CA GLN A 489 48.52 -20.79 -1.80
C GLN A 489 47.95 -21.92 -2.66
N TYR A 490 46.66 -22.22 -2.50
CA TYR A 490 45.96 -23.29 -3.20
C TYR A 490 45.08 -22.79 -4.35
N SER A 491 45.00 -21.47 -4.58
CA SER A 491 44.23 -20.89 -5.67
C SER A 491 44.93 -21.13 -7.02
N ASP A 492 44.16 -21.46 -8.05
CA ASP A 492 44.65 -21.58 -9.43
C ASP A 492 44.24 -20.39 -10.32
N ARG A 493 43.68 -19.34 -9.71
CA ARG A 493 43.31 -18.10 -10.41
C ARG A 493 44.53 -17.27 -10.77
N VAL A 494 44.52 -16.72 -11.98
CA VAL A 494 45.64 -15.93 -12.54
C VAL A 494 45.26 -14.50 -12.95
N ALA A 495 43.97 -14.18 -12.99
CA ALA A 495 43.42 -12.89 -13.43
C ALA A 495 42.24 -12.47 -12.55
N PRO A 496 42.03 -11.16 -12.30
CA PRO A 496 42.73 -10.02 -12.93
C PRO A 496 44.13 -9.71 -12.35
N TYR A 497 44.45 -10.18 -11.15
CA TYR A 497 45.73 -9.89 -10.49
C TYR A 497 46.52 -11.17 -10.23
N THR A 498 47.77 -11.23 -10.69
CA THR A 498 48.60 -12.43 -10.50
C THR A 498 48.92 -12.65 -9.02
N ILE A 499 48.80 -13.89 -8.54
CA ILE A 499 49.18 -14.28 -7.18
C ILE A 499 50.71 -14.24 -7.07
N GLN A 500 51.22 -13.50 -6.09
CA GLN A 500 52.64 -13.41 -5.78
C GLN A 500 52.92 -13.95 -4.38
N GLN A 501 54.15 -14.43 -4.16
CA GLN A 501 54.62 -14.93 -2.87
C GLN A 501 55.75 -14.03 -2.35
N ALA A 502 55.73 -13.75 -1.04
CA ALA A 502 56.80 -13.05 -0.34
C ALA A 502 56.99 -13.65 1.06
N THR A 503 58.05 -13.24 1.76
CA THR A 503 58.39 -13.75 3.09
C THR A 503 58.11 -12.70 4.15
N GLY A 504 57.35 -13.06 5.18
CA GLY A 504 57.02 -12.18 6.29
C GLY A 504 58.18 -12.01 7.28
N PRO A 505 58.07 -11.09 8.25
CA PRO A 505 59.13 -10.84 9.25
C PRO A 505 59.53 -12.09 10.07
N GLY A 506 58.61 -13.05 10.22
CA GLY A 506 58.85 -14.31 10.93
C GLY A 506 59.47 -15.43 10.07
N GLY A 507 59.80 -15.18 8.81
CA GLY A 507 60.35 -16.20 7.89
C GLY A 507 59.28 -17.03 7.16
N GLU A 508 58.01 -16.93 7.55
CA GLU A 508 56.91 -17.63 6.91
C GLU A 508 56.52 -17.00 5.56
N PRO A 509 56.20 -17.82 4.53
CA PRO A 509 55.69 -17.30 3.27
C PRO A 509 54.27 -16.75 3.42
N TYR A 510 53.97 -15.68 2.68
CA TYR A 510 52.62 -15.17 2.51
C TYR A 510 52.34 -14.90 1.03
N TRP A 511 51.06 -15.01 0.66
CA TRP A 511 50.59 -14.81 -0.70
C TRP A 511 49.79 -13.51 -0.79
N HIS A 512 50.04 -12.74 -1.83
CA HIS A 512 49.41 -11.43 -2.03
C HIS A 512 49.05 -11.22 -3.49
N ILE A 513 48.17 -10.25 -3.73
CA ILE A 513 47.84 -9.74 -5.07
C ILE A 513 48.00 -8.22 -5.07
N GLU A 514 48.32 -7.66 -6.22
CA GLU A 514 48.54 -6.22 -6.38
C GLU A 514 48.13 -5.70 -7.75
N ASP A 515 47.77 -4.43 -7.79
CA ASP A 515 47.58 -3.68 -9.02
C ASP A 515 48.92 -3.02 -9.39
N ALA A 516 49.67 -3.66 -10.28
CA ALA A 516 51.00 -3.21 -10.66
C ALA A 516 51.03 -1.77 -11.22
N THR A 517 49.96 -1.34 -11.91
CA THR A 517 49.85 0.01 -12.48
C THR A 517 49.68 1.03 -11.35
N SER A 518 48.80 0.74 -10.39
CA SER A 518 48.59 1.59 -9.22
C SER A 518 49.82 1.62 -8.30
N VAL A 519 50.50 0.49 -8.10
CA VAL A 519 51.75 0.42 -7.34
C VAL A 519 52.84 1.28 -7.98
N ALA A 520 52.97 1.24 -9.31
CA ALA A 520 53.93 2.08 -10.04
C ALA A 520 53.61 3.58 -9.91
N ALA A 521 52.33 3.96 -9.87
CA ALA A 521 51.90 5.35 -9.78
C ALA A 521 51.97 5.94 -8.35
N HIS A 522 51.68 5.12 -7.32
CA HIS A 522 51.44 5.61 -5.95
C HIS A 522 52.34 4.98 -4.88
N GLY A 523 53.21 4.04 -5.26
CA GLY A 523 53.96 3.20 -4.33
C GLY A 523 53.11 2.12 -3.69
N ALA A 524 53.73 1.05 -3.18
CA ALA A 524 53.01 -0.08 -2.59
C ALA A 524 52.38 0.30 -1.23
N ARG A 525 51.05 0.13 -1.14
CA ARG A 525 50.24 0.29 0.07
C ARG A 525 49.57 -1.04 0.37
N THR A 526 50.01 -1.70 1.45
CA THR A 526 49.65 -3.10 1.74
C THR A 526 48.62 -3.22 2.87
N LYS A 527 47.53 -3.96 2.64
CA LYS A 527 46.52 -4.28 3.66
C LYS A 527 46.23 -5.77 3.74
N VAL A 528 46.01 -6.29 4.94
CA VAL A 528 45.47 -7.65 5.13
C VAL A 528 43.95 -7.58 5.03
N VAL A 529 43.36 -8.36 4.12
CA VAL A 529 41.90 -8.44 3.92
C VAL A 529 41.43 -9.79 4.42
N THR A 530 40.49 -9.80 5.36
CA THR A 530 40.02 -11.03 6.01
C THR A 530 38.60 -11.37 5.56
N ALA A 531 38.38 -12.60 5.10
CA ALA A 531 37.07 -13.14 4.72
C ALA A 531 36.80 -14.41 5.54
N LYS A 532 36.30 -14.24 6.78
CA LYS A 532 36.18 -15.34 7.76
C LYS A 532 35.21 -16.44 7.34
N ASP A 533 34.21 -16.07 6.54
CA ASP A 533 33.13 -16.97 6.10
C ASP A 533 33.52 -17.83 4.89
N ILE A 534 34.70 -17.57 4.30
CA ILE A 534 35.29 -18.41 3.26
C ILE A 534 36.17 -19.46 3.93
N VAL A 535 35.62 -20.67 4.03
CA VAL A 535 36.29 -21.84 4.61
C VAL A 535 36.15 -23.04 3.67
N PRO A 536 37.13 -23.95 3.62
CA PRO A 536 36.95 -25.27 3.01
C PRO A 536 35.87 -26.04 3.79
N LEU A 537 34.92 -26.65 3.08
CA LEU A 537 33.85 -27.46 3.69
C LEU A 537 34.34 -28.85 4.12
N SER A 538 35.48 -29.29 3.58
CA SER A 538 36.18 -30.52 3.92
C SER A 538 37.69 -30.37 3.70
N ASN A 539 38.45 -31.39 4.07
CA ASN A 539 39.89 -31.47 3.86
C ASN A 539 40.29 -31.99 2.46
N SER A 540 39.34 -32.13 1.54
CA SER A 540 39.65 -32.58 0.18
C SER A 540 40.46 -31.51 -0.58
N PRO A 541 41.47 -31.91 -1.40
CA PRO A 541 42.25 -30.95 -2.18
C PRO A 541 41.41 -30.09 -3.12
N ALA A 542 40.28 -30.62 -3.60
CA ALA A 542 39.34 -29.89 -4.46
C ALA A 542 38.64 -28.78 -3.69
N GLU A 543 38.10 -29.05 -2.50
CA GLU A 543 37.37 -28.05 -1.71
C GLU A 543 38.29 -26.97 -1.13
N ILE A 544 39.52 -27.34 -0.77
CA ILE A 544 40.54 -26.37 -0.36
C ILE A 544 40.86 -25.40 -1.52
N ARG A 545 40.98 -25.92 -2.75
CA ARG A 545 41.19 -25.10 -3.96
C ARG A 545 39.97 -24.22 -4.24
N ASP A 546 38.77 -24.75 -4.17
CA ASP A 546 37.53 -23.99 -4.41
C ASP A 546 37.38 -22.84 -3.40
N ALA A 547 37.68 -23.08 -2.12
CA ALA A 547 37.71 -22.03 -1.10
C ALA A 547 38.81 -20.99 -1.35
N ALA A 548 40.02 -21.40 -1.74
CA ALA A 548 41.09 -20.48 -2.09
C ALA A 548 40.77 -19.64 -3.35
N ASN A 549 40.04 -20.23 -4.30
CA ASN A 549 39.53 -19.55 -5.50
C ASN A 549 38.44 -18.52 -5.16
N ALA A 550 37.55 -18.85 -4.21
CA ALA A 550 36.57 -17.89 -3.68
C ALA A 550 37.28 -16.73 -2.96
N LEU A 551 38.27 -17.03 -2.11
CA LEU A 551 39.09 -16.02 -1.43
C LEU A 551 39.83 -15.10 -2.43
N TYR A 552 40.36 -15.68 -3.51
CA TYR A 552 40.96 -14.91 -4.59
C TYR A 552 39.96 -13.96 -5.24
N ALA A 553 38.75 -14.44 -5.57
CA ALA A 553 37.72 -13.63 -6.22
C ALA A 553 37.31 -12.44 -5.34
N THR A 554 37.05 -12.66 -4.05
CA THR A 554 36.76 -11.61 -3.07
C THR A 554 37.93 -10.63 -2.95
N GLY A 555 39.16 -11.12 -2.87
CA GLY A 555 40.35 -10.28 -2.80
C GLY A 555 40.53 -9.42 -4.06
N ALA A 556 40.34 -10.01 -5.25
CA ALA A 556 40.48 -9.31 -6.52
C ALA A 556 39.40 -8.22 -6.70
N ALA A 557 38.15 -8.51 -6.33
CA ALA A 557 37.10 -7.50 -6.30
C ALA A 557 37.44 -6.36 -5.34
N TRP A 558 37.84 -6.71 -4.11
CA TRP A 558 38.25 -5.73 -3.12
C TRP A 558 39.37 -4.82 -3.60
N LEU A 559 40.41 -5.41 -4.21
CA LEU A 559 41.54 -4.68 -4.75
C LEU A 559 41.12 -3.77 -5.91
N GLY A 560 40.24 -4.23 -6.81
CA GLY A 560 39.73 -3.41 -7.90
C GLY A 560 39.01 -2.14 -7.43
N TRP A 561 38.28 -2.21 -6.31
CA TRP A 561 37.61 -1.04 -5.73
C TRP A 561 38.58 -0.06 -5.07
N HIS A 562 39.67 -0.54 -4.48
CA HIS A 562 40.58 0.27 -3.65
C HIS A 562 41.92 0.60 -4.33
N SER A 563 42.20 0.06 -5.52
CA SER A 563 43.46 0.31 -6.23
C SER A 563 43.46 1.62 -7.00
N ALA A 564 42.32 2.31 -7.14
CA ALA A 564 42.20 3.61 -7.78
C ALA A 564 41.79 4.71 -6.80
N VAL A 565 42.13 5.96 -7.11
CA VAL A 565 41.62 7.11 -6.37
C VAL A 565 40.13 7.23 -6.64
N GLN A 566 39.33 7.26 -5.58
CA GLN A 566 37.88 7.37 -5.66
C GLN A 566 37.46 8.84 -5.62
N GLU A 567 36.63 9.23 -6.58
CA GLU A 567 35.97 10.53 -6.60
C GLU A 567 34.46 10.30 -6.44
N SER A 568 33.91 10.74 -5.32
CA SER A 568 32.48 10.66 -5.03
C SER A 568 31.85 12.04 -5.16
N TYR A 569 30.62 12.08 -5.66
CA TYR A 569 29.89 13.30 -5.90
C TYR A 569 28.49 13.19 -5.31
N GLN A 570 28.06 14.26 -4.63
CA GLN A 570 26.64 14.48 -4.33
C GLN A 570 26.13 15.54 -5.30
N VAL A 571 25.13 15.18 -6.10
CA VAL A 571 24.61 16.00 -7.19
C VAL A 571 23.12 16.23 -6.99
N ASP A 572 22.74 17.48 -6.79
CA ASP A 572 21.34 17.89 -6.77
C ASP A 572 20.90 18.19 -8.21
N VAL A 573 19.78 17.59 -8.64
CA VAL A 573 19.30 17.71 -10.02
C VAL A 573 17.87 18.24 -10.07
N LEU A 574 17.54 18.92 -11.17
CA LEU A 574 16.20 19.46 -11.41
C LEU A 574 15.45 18.65 -12.48
N GLY A 575 14.14 18.51 -12.29
CA GLY A 575 13.24 17.92 -13.30
C GLY A 575 13.33 16.40 -13.47
N LEU A 576 14.04 15.70 -12.59
CA LEU A 576 14.05 14.24 -12.57
C LEU A 576 12.68 13.71 -12.09
N ARG A 577 12.12 12.77 -12.85
CA ARG A 577 10.96 11.96 -12.46
C ARG A 577 11.40 10.53 -12.23
N HIS A 578 10.86 9.89 -11.20
CA HIS A 578 11.22 8.50 -10.89
C HIS A 578 10.56 7.55 -11.90
N ILE A 579 9.30 7.80 -12.23
CA ILE A 579 8.52 7.02 -13.19
C ILE A 579 8.06 7.90 -14.33
N VAL A 580 8.25 7.40 -15.56
CA VAL A 580 7.76 8.03 -16.79
C VAL A 580 7.11 6.95 -17.63
N ALA A 581 5.86 7.18 -18.06
CA ALA A 581 5.08 6.20 -18.84
C ALA A 581 5.05 4.80 -18.20
N GLY A 582 4.97 4.74 -16.87
CA GLY A 582 4.94 3.48 -16.09
C GLY A 582 6.28 2.76 -15.98
N GLN A 583 7.38 3.33 -16.48
CA GLN A 583 8.73 2.75 -16.39
C GLN A 583 9.60 3.51 -15.40
N VAL A 584 10.37 2.77 -14.60
CA VAL A 584 11.39 3.34 -13.70
C VAL A 584 12.51 3.94 -14.56
N ARG A 585 12.71 5.25 -14.44
CA ARG A 585 13.66 6.01 -15.24
C ARG A 585 15.11 5.86 -14.79
N VAL A 586 15.32 5.64 -13.50
CA VAL A 586 16.65 5.57 -12.89
C VAL A 586 16.69 4.47 -11.85
N ARG A 587 17.75 3.67 -11.86
CA ARG A 587 17.99 2.61 -10.87
C ARG A 587 19.39 2.76 -10.31
N VAL A 588 19.55 2.50 -9.01
CA VAL A 588 20.88 2.40 -8.40
C VAL A 588 21.68 1.29 -9.09
N GLY A 589 23.00 1.44 -9.16
CA GLY A 589 23.91 0.56 -9.92
C GLY A 589 23.98 0.86 -11.43
N ASP A 590 23.10 1.68 -12.00
CA ASP A 590 23.23 2.12 -13.40
C ASP A 590 24.26 3.26 -13.51
N LYS A 591 24.77 3.51 -14.72
CA LYS A 591 25.67 4.65 -15.01
C LYS A 591 24.89 5.85 -15.52
N VAL A 592 25.32 7.04 -15.08
CA VAL A 592 24.87 8.34 -15.58
C VAL A 592 26.08 9.09 -16.15
N ARG A 593 25.88 9.90 -17.20
CA ARG A 593 26.95 10.77 -17.70
C ARG A 593 27.01 12.02 -16.84
N LEU A 594 28.15 12.32 -16.22
CA LEU A 594 28.36 13.58 -15.49
C LEU A 594 29.24 14.50 -16.33
N THR A 595 28.67 15.64 -16.75
CA THR A 595 29.39 16.70 -17.46
C THR A 595 29.29 18.01 -16.67
N TYR A 596 30.36 18.41 -16.02
CA TYR A 596 30.40 19.63 -15.21
C TYR A 596 31.63 20.47 -15.54
N ARG A 597 31.40 21.75 -15.87
CA ARG A 597 32.47 22.74 -16.07
C ARG A 597 32.20 23.98 -15.24
N GLY A 598 32.96 24.17 -14.17
CA GLY A 598 32.74 25.30 -13.28
C GLY A 598 33.53 25.24 -11.99
N VAL A 599 33.17 26.15 -11.09
CA VAL A 599 33.78 26.25 -9.76
C VAL A 599 32.92 25.51 -8.74
N VAL A 600 33.52 24.56 -8.04
CA VAL A 600 32.91 23.79 -6.94
C VAL A 600 33.56 24.12 -5.60
N GLY A 601 32.79 23.96 -4.52
CA GLY A 601 33.35 23.90 -3.17
C GLY A 601 33.91 22.51 -2.88
N ASP A 602 35.13 22.43 -2.38
CA ASP A 602 35.65 21.20 -1.79
C ASP A 602 35.09 20.98 -0.37
N GLN A 603 35.43 19.84 0.25
CA GLN A 603 35.03 19.49 1.62
C GLN A 603 35.47 20.49 2.71
N HIS A 604 36.36 21.42 2.39
CA HIS A 604 36.84 22.50 3.28
C HIS A 604 36.26 23.87 2.89
N GLY A 605 35.29 23.92 1.98
CA GLY A 605 34.67 25.15 1.50
C GLY A 605 35.53 25.98 0.54
N ARG A 606 36.67 25.45 0.08
CA ARG A 606 37.54 26.14 -0.89
C ARG A 606 36.95 26.00 -2.29
N ARG A 607 37.00 27.09 -3.06
CA ARG A 607 36.54 27.14 -4.45
C ARG A 607 37.63 26.58 -5.38
N VAL A 608 37.32 25.52 -6.11
CA VAL A 608 38.21 24.85 -7.06
C VAL A 608 37.53 24.73 -8.41
N TRP A 609 38.26 25.05 -9.49
CA TRP A 609 37.77 24.81 -10.85
C TRP A 609 37.84 23.32 -11.20
N ARG A 610 36.76 22.76 -11.77
CA ARG A 610 36.69 21.39 -12.24
C ARG A 610 36.11 21.32 -13.66
N ASP A 611 36.67 20.42 -14.46
CA ASP A 611 36.18 20.00 -15.78
C ASP A 611 36.02 18.48 -15.73
N ILE A 612 34.76 18.03 -15.60
CA ILE A 612 34.38 16.63 -15.45
C ILE A 612 33.56 16.27 -16.68
N ASP A 613 33.95 15.22 -17.37
CA ASP A 613 33.15 14.62 -18.43
C ASP A 613 33.41 13.11 -18.47
N ARG A 614 32.59 12.34 -17.75
CA ARG A 614 32.74 10.89 -17.61
C ARG A 614 31.45 10.21 -17.21
N ASP A 615 31.40 8.89 -17.40
CA ASP A 615 30.32 8.08 -16.85
C ASP A 615 30.65 7.76 -15.39
N VAL A 616 29.67 7.94 -14.52
CA VAL A 616 29.76 7.67 -13.08
C VAL A 616 28.66 6.72 -12.67
N TRP A 617 28.92 5.91 -11.66
CA TRP A 617 27.96 4.97 -11.08
C TRP A 617 26.97 5.72 -10.21
N LEU A 618 25.68 5.42 -10.35
CA LEU A 618 24.67 5.88 -9.40
C LEU A 618 24.60 4.93 -8.22
N LEU A 619 25.24 5.29 -7.12
CA LEU A 619 25.28 4.48 -5.90
C LEU A 619 24.01 4.62 -5.07
N GLY A 620 23.37 5.78 -5.11
CA GLY A 620 22.14 6.01 -4.38
C GLY A 620 21.43 7.29 -4.77
N TYR A 621 20.18 7.42 -4.34
CA TYR A 621 19.43 8.66 -4.47
C TYR A 621 18.57 8.89 -3.24
N LYS A 622 18.27 10.16 -2.98
CA LYS A 622 17.23 10.62 -2.07
C LYS A 622 16.29 11.55 -2.83
N ARG A 623 14.98 11.34 -2.68
CA ARG A 623 13.96 12.27 -3.16
C ARG A 623 13.17 12.81 -1.98
N GLU A 624 13.24 14.12 -1.80
CA GLU A 624 12.54 14.84 -0.73
C GLU A 624 11.35 15.59 -1.31
N PHE A 625 10.28 15.69 -0.52
CA PHE A 625 9.06 16.37 -0.88
C PHE A 625 8.67 17.40 0.18
N ASN A 626 8.21 18.55 -0.29
CA ASN A 626 7.67 19.61 0.54
C ASN A 626 6.14 19.66 0.45
N GLU A 627 5.52 20.36 1.40
CA GLU A 627 4.06 20.54 1.50
C GLU A 627 3.45 21.16 0.23
N ASP A 628 4.20 22.06 -0.43
CA ASP A 628 3.80 22.72 -1.68
C ASP A 628 3.85 21.81 -2.93
N GLY A 629 4.20 20.53 -2.73
CA GLY A 629 4.35 19.52 -3.78
C GLY A 629 5.67 19.63 -4.56
N SER A 630 6.52 20.62 -4.28
CA SER A 630 7.87 20.67 -4.83
C SER A 630 8.70 19.49 -4.34
N ASP A 631 9.63 19.05 -5.17
CA ASP A 631 10.51 17.94 -4.85
C ASP A 631 11.97 18.29 -5.14
N ARG A 632 12.86 17.64 -4.40
CA ARG A 632 14.30 17.75 -4.54
C ARG A 632 14.91 16.38 -4.71
N TRP A 633 15.80 16.25 -5.69
CA TRP A 633 16.59 15.06 -5.91
C TRP A 633 18.04 15.29 -5.52
N THR A 634 18.58 14.37 -4.74
CA THR A 634 20.00 14.29 -4.41
C THR A 634 20.50 12.92 -4.88
N LEU A 635 21.48 12.91 -5.78
CA LEU A 635 22.10 11.71 -6.31
C LEU A 635 23.49 11.53 -5.71
N SER A 636 23.77 10.34 -5.18
CA SER A 636 25.11 9.92 -4.78
C SER A 636 25.74 9.14 -5.93
N VAL A 637 26.76 9.71 -6.55
CA VAL A 637 27.44 9.11 -7.71
C VAL A 637 28.94 8.98 -7.48
N SER A 638 29.60 8.00 -8.10
CA SER A 638 31.03 7.72 -7.86
C SER A 638 31.73 7.27 -9.14
N SER A 639 33.06 7.50 -9.20
CA SER A 639 33.91 6.99 -10.28
C SER A 639 34.06 5.47 -10.26
N VAL A 640 33.83 4.84 -9.11
CA VAL A 640 33.78 3.38 -8.90
C VAL A 640 32.39 2.97 -8.42
N ASP A 641 32.09 1.68 -8.45
CA ASP A 641 30.82 1.08 -8.06
C ASP A 641 30.65 0.89 -6.54
N ARG A 642 31.44 1.59 -5.72
CA ARG A 642 31.42 1.51 -4.25
C ARG A 642 31.49 2.88 -3.58
#